data_AF-A0A1G2PQ96-F1
#
_entry.id   AF-A0A1G2PQ96-F1
#
_cell.length_a   1.000
_cell.length_b   1.000
_cell.length_c   1.000
_cell.angle_alpha   90.00
_cell.angle_beta   90.00
_cell.angle_gamma   90.00
#
_symmetry.space_group_name_H-M   'P 1'
#
loop_
_entity.id
_entity.type
_entity.pdbx_description
1 polymer ?
#
loop_
_entity_poly.entity_id
_entity_poly.type
_entity_poly.pdbx_seq_one_letter_code
_entity_poly.pdbx_strand_id
1 'polypeptide(L)'
;MFKKLFLRITQTVSLGLILAIFAWFLPPFPYPAQASDDANDCSTTPDSYSGNLIIHTGSDITLSGAAFEYWCDTVRIDSGKTLTVDTAVRSSVGAQENAPNGFAFKTDGTKMYVVGETNDTVYQYSVSTAWDISFISYDSVSFSVAGQDSIPHDLAFKSDGTKMYIVGVGTDAVYQYSLSTAWDISTASYDSISFSVSAQDNNPTGFAFKTDGTKMYVVGTTSDTVYQYSLSTAWDLSSASYSSISFSVSGQEATSHGLVFKTDGTKMYVVGATNDTVYQYSLSTPWDISSASYDSISFSVAGQETIPTGLVLKTDGTKMYVVGTTNDTVYQYSLPTAWSLSSASYDQGQLILNANTITVNGTITANGKGFIGGFGGAGGVGGTAGVGGAAAAANDGTAGGNGGNGLAGIVGSGSFGGAGGALATGNAGGSGGAFGATGGAGGGRGIESGSSNAGTDGGYTSTGSNGDTSTDESLNRGSGGGGASGAPGGGGGGGGGADSTATTGGAGGNGGAGGSGTAGGAGGVGGGIIKLHARQALSGSGTINAKGNAGAQGSAGTNGANGIVGGGTIGGSAGLGGVSGVSASTVGGNGTSDGGGGGGGGGYGTAGNFGGDGAGGGVLLKSDSINGMTFTGTVDVRGGNNKTFNGGTVKIFYSCSKSTSTINAGRTFESQTSGCPSSAPPPAPLPTSDSGGSAATPTNTETEIITDESGGTVTETAANDGSTATVDVESGTTTGDATFTVMTFTTNEVYASDPLPSELQPGGQAIFDISASVGGTAVTTFDVQPLSLSFTYRENQLVQGASENDLRLAVFEQIEDSWHVLEDAVVDTATNTITYIANHLTRFAIVRPADIIRPALPTNVSAVAISGGAKLSWQNPPTDFHHVRITRGLTAQDAGTLIAGDVRGTSYEDISVSDEPVYYNLVSVDLAGNRSGPAMVLFDPSLSSYSDGDLLRGESTSEVWIIHNSGGKMFKRHVLFSNFDTFYPHLAPFWSNVKVVSDSTVAAYSLSAWIRLDGTSAVYEINDDNTKHWITCADDSVTGQDCANEWILSGRDFDGVYIVNSTEFNSYVSGPTVIMPDVAN
;
A
#
# COMPACT_ATOMS: atom_id res chain seq x y z
N MET A 1 -74.98 12.52 -16.19
CA MET A 1 -75.37 13.91 -15.82
C MET A 1 -74.18 14.88 -15.61
N PHE A 2 -72.92 14.42 -15.59
CA PHE A 2 -71.77 15.25 -15.17
C PHE A 2 -71.01 16.04 -16.27
N LYS A 3 -71.33 15.88 -17.57
CA LYS A 3 -70.65 16.58 -18.69
C LYS A 3 -71.37 17.83 -19.22
N LYS A 4 -72.32 18.40 -18.45
CA LYS A 4 -73.03 19.66 -18.80
C LYS A 4 -72.98 20.75 -17.72
N LEU A 5 -72.26 20.54 -16.62
CA LEU A 5 -72.06 21.55 -15.57
C LEU A 5 -70.73 22.33 -15.74
N PHE A 6 -69.75 21.75 -16.42
CA PHE A 6 -68.39 22.30 -16.58
C PHE A 6 -68.18 23.15 -17.85
N LEU A 7 -69.25 23.50 -18.57
CA LEU A 7 -69.17 24.25 -19.84
C LEU A 7 -70.19 25.39 -19.91
N ARG A 8 -70.36 26.11 -18.78
CA ARG A 8 -71.16 27.34 -18.67
C ARG A 8 -70.85 28.14 -17.39
N ILE A 9 -69.59 28.57 -17.23
CA ILE A 9 -69.13 29.76 -16.46
C ILE A 9 -67.70 30.04 -16.94
N THR A 10 -67.59 30.60 -18.14
CA THR A 10 -66.34 31.12 -18.72
C THR A 10 -66.60 32.49 -19.34
N GLN A 11 -67.01 33.45 -18.49
CA GLN A 11 -67.02 34.89 -18.76
C GLN A 11 -67.31 35.68 -17.47
N THR A 12 -66.71 36.87 -17.37
CA THR A 12 -67.14 37.99 -16.49
C THR A 12 -66.87 37.92 -14.97
N VAL A 13 -65.64 37.60 -14.56
CA VAL A 13 -64.98 38.25 -13.38
C VAL A 13 -63.50 38.47 -13.71
N SER A 14 -62.90 39.59 -13.30
CA SER A 14 -61.49 39.93 -13.54
C SER A 14 -60.55 39.33 -12.48
N LEU A 15 -59.34 38.92 -12.90
CA LEU A 15 -58.35 38.27 -12.03
C LEU A 15 -57.93 39.08 -10.80
N GLY A 16 -58.02 40.42 -10.85
CA GLY A 16 -57.52 41.32 -9.81
C GLY A 16 -58.18 41.19 -8.44
N LEU A 17 -59.38 40.59 -8.34
CA LEU A 17 -60.09 40.49 -7.05
C LEU A 17 -59.77 39.20 -6.27
N ILE A 18 -59.18 38.18 -6.91
CA ILE A 18 -58.90 36.89 -6.26
C ILE A 18 -57.62 36.95 -5.41
N LEU A 19 -56.60 37.71 -5.83
CA LEU A 19 -55.37 37.89 -5.03
C LEU A 19 -55.61 38.65 -3.71
N ALA A 20 -56.65 39.48 -3.62
CA ALA A 20 -56.88 40.34 -2.46
C ALA A 20 -57.41 39.60 -1.21
N ILE A 21 -58.00 38.40 -1.37
CA ILE A 21 -58.70 37.69 -0.28
C ILE A 21 -57.86 36.55 0.32
N PHE A 22 -56.87 36.03 -0.40
CA PHE A 22 -55.92 35.04 0.16
C PHE A 22 -54.88 35.65 1.13
N ALA A 23 -54.72 36.97 1.14
CA ALA A 23 -53.67 37.67 1.90
C ALA A 23 -53.98 37.91 3.40
N TRP A 24 -55.07 37.33 3.95
CA TRP A 24 -55.56 37.63 5.32
C TRP A 24 -55.81 36.42 6.23
N PHE A 25 -55.54 35.19 5.76
CA PHE A 25 -55.82 33.95 6.53
C PHE A 25 -54.65 32.96 6.59
N LEU A 26 -53.42 33.44 6.46
CA LEU A 26 -52.22 32.71 6.89
C LEU A 26 -51.66 33.41 8.14
N PRO A 27 -51.30 32.66 9.21
CA PRO A 27 -50.49 33.23 10.29
C PRO A 27 -49.13 33.66 9.71
N PRO A 28 -48.38 34.55 10.38
CA PRO A 28 -47.04 34.89 9.94
C PRO A 28 -46.16 33.64 10.02
N PHE A 29 -45.88 33.04 8.86
CA PHE A 29 -44.75 32.14 8.71
C PHE A 29 -43.49 32.99 8.93
N PRO A 30 -42.69 32.77 10.00
CA PRO A 30 -41.27 32.99 9.83
C PRO A 30 -40.85 32.11 8.66
N TYR A 31 -40.15 32.66 7.67
CA TYR A 31 -39.33 31.81 6.82
C TYR A 31 -38.31 31.15 7.76
N PRO A 32 -38.27 29.81 7.90
CA PRO A 32 -37.02 29.19 8.24
C PRO A 32 -36.13 29.37 7.02
N ALA A 33 -35.26 30.38 7.06
CA ALA A 33 -33.90 30.10 6.64
C ALA A 33 -33.42 29.02 7.63
N GLN A 34 -33.59 27.75 7.28
CA GLN A 34 -32.78 26.71 7.92
C GLN A 34 -31.35 27.08 7.57
N ALA A 35 -30.55 27.41 8.57
CA ALA A 35 -29.13 27.21 8.43
C ALA A 35 -28.94 25.70 8.24
N SER A 36 -28.39 25.29 7.10
CA SER A 36 -27.76 23.98 7.01
C SER A 36 -26.47 24.04 7.82
N ASP A 37 -26.61 23.84 9.14
CA ASP A 37 -25.52 23.45 10.03
C ASP A 37 -25.13 21.97 9.69
N ASP A 38 -24.88 21.69 8.40
CA ASP A 38 -24.91 20.37 7.76
C ASP A 38 -23.84 20.28 6.66
N ALA A 39 -22.82 19.44 6.83
CA ALA A 39 -21.69 19.34 5.90
C ALA A 39 -22.02 18.57 4.61
N ASN A 40 -23.18 17.92 4.57
CA ASN A 40 -23.63 17.11 3.43
C ASN A 40 -24.06 17.95 2.20
N ASP A 41 -24.11 19.29 2.32
CA ASP A 41 -24.38 20.17 1.19
C ASP A 41 -23.19 20.24 0.21
N CYS A 42 -21.94 20.08 0.66
CA CYS A 42 -20.75 20.21 -0.20
C CYS A 42 -20.41 18.93 -0.98
N SER A 43 -19.87 19.08 -2.20
CA SER A 43 -19.45 17.94 -3.03
C SER A 43 -18.16 17.29 -2.51
N THR A 44 -18.04 15.97 -2.69
CA THR A 44 -16.79 15.21 -2.50
C THR A 44 -16.11 14.84 -3.82
N THR A 45 -16.61 15.38 -4.95
CA THR A 45 -16.01 15.20 -6.28
C THR A 45 -15.04 16.35 -6.57
N PRO A 46 -13.82 16.08 -7.07
CA PRO A 46 -12.87 17.11 -7.49
C PRO A 46 -13.47 18.20 -8.37
N ASP A 47 -13.05 19.45 -8.14
CA ASP A 47 -13.47 20.70 -8.79
C ASP A 47 -14.99 20.97 -8.86
N SER A 48 -15.79 20.20 -8.12
CA SER A 48 -17.25 20.29 -8.11
C SER A 48 -17.76 21.31 -7.07
N TYR A 49 -17.25 22.54 -7.10
CA TYR A 49 -17.58 23.64 -6.17
C TYR A 49 -19.09 23.89 -6.07
N SER A 50 -19.76 23.29 -5.08
CA SER A 50 -21.21 23.31 -4.95
C SER A 50 -21.68 23.14 -3.50
N GLY A 51 -22.87 23.66 -3.19
CA GLY A 51 -23.40 23.69 -1.81
C GLY A 51 -22.58 24.56 -0.86
N ASN A 52 -22.90 24.53 0.44
CA ASN A 52 -22.26 25.39 1.43
C ASN A 52 -22.10 24.71 2.80
N LEU A 53 -20.94 24.88 3.43
CA LEU A 53 -20.68 24.46 4.81
C LEU A 53 -20.80 25.70 5.72
N ILE A 54 -21.96 25.92 6.35
CA ILE A 54 -22.22 27.12 7.16
C ILE A 54 -22.58 26.74 8.59
N ILE A 55 -21.67 26.99 9.53
CA ILE A 55 -21.89 26.84 10.96
C ILE A 55 -22.24 28.21 11.55
N HIS A 56 -23.54 28.48 11.67
CA HIS A 56 -24.06 29.77 12.14
C HIS A 56 -24.93 29.61 13.40
N THR A 57 -25.70 28.53 13.48
CA THR A 57 -26.57 28.22 14.61
C THR A 57 -26.23 26.83 15.19
N GLY A 58 -27.20 26.13 15.78
CA GLY A 58 -26.99 24.76 16.24
C GLY A 58 -25.90 24.56 17.31
N SER A 59 -25.39 23.34 17.35
CA SER A 59 -24.25 22.89 18.16
C SER A 59 -22.94 23.01 17.35
N ASP A 60 -21.82 22.60 17.95
CA ASP A 60 -20.58 22.33 17.22
C ASP A 60 -20.74 21.09 16.31
N ILE A 61 -20.01 21.07 15.19
CA ILE A 61 -20.06 19.99 14.18
C ILE A 61 -18.79 19.15 14.26
N THR A 62 -18.92 17.82 14.13
CA THR A 62 -17.79 16.90 13.91
C THR A 62 -17.96 16.23 12.56
N LEU A 63 -17.00 16.42 11.65
CA LEU A 63 -16.87 15.64 10.43
C LEU A 63 -16.33 14.25 10.78
N SER A 64 -16.99 13.20 10.30
CA SER A 64 -16.60 11.81 10.54
C SER A 64 -16.93 10.95 9.32
N GLY A 65 -16.20 9.85 9.13
CA GLY A 65 -16.27 9.01 7.93
C GLY A 65 -15.17 9.31 6.91
N ALA A 66 -15.24 8.63 5.76
CA ALA A 66 -14.13 8.52 4.81
C ALA A 66 -13.87 9.75 3.92
N ALA A 67 -14.76 10.74 3.88
CA ALA A 67 -14.56 11.97 3.09
C ALA A 67 -13.62 12.94 3.81
N PHE A 68 -12.37 13.03 3.33
CA PHE A 68 -11.34 13.95 3.84
C PHE A 68 -11.22 15.25 3.03
N GLU A 69 -11.92 15.35 1.90
CA GLU A 69 -11.86 16.50 0.98
C GLU A 69 -13.27 16.90 0.51
N TYR A 70 -13.53 18.21 0.52
CA TYR A 70 -14.83 18.81 0.20
C TYR A 70 -14.68 20.04 -0.70
N TRP A 71 -15.61 20.17 -1.65
CA TRP A 71 -15.65 21.19 -2.69
C TRP A 71 -16.95 21.99 -2.56
N CYS A 72 -16.88 23.08 -1.79
CA CYS A 72 -18.01 23.94 -1.46
C CYS A 72 -18.06 25.18 -2.38
N ASP A 73 -19.21 25.85 -2.49
CA ASP A 73 -19.21 27.26 -2.91
C ASP A 73 -18.70 28.16 -1.76
N THR A 74 -19.40 28.15 -0.62
CA THR A 74 -18.99 28.88 0.59
C THR A 74 -18.75 27.97 1.79
N VAL A 75 -17.63 28.18 2.48
CA VAL A 75 -17.36 27.69 3.85
C VAL A 75 -17.44 28.87 4.81
N ARG A 76 -18.21 28.76 5.89
CA ARG A 76 -18.31 29.77 6.94
C ARG A 76 -18.47 29.14 8.33
N ILE A 77 -17.63 29.56 9.27
CA ILE A 77 -17.67 29.11 10.67
C ILE A 77 -17.72 30.36 11.56
N ASP A 78 -18.85 30.62 12.20
CA ASP A 78 -19.04 31.83 13.01
C ASP A 78 -18.43 31.75 14.41
N SER A 79 -18.27 32.92 15.05
CA SER A 79 -17.56 33.02 16.33
C SER A 79 -18.28 32.27 17.45
N GLY A 80 -17.51 31.48 18.21
CA GLY A 80 -18.06 30.58 19.23
C GLY A 80 -18.58 29.24 18.71
N LYS A 81 -18.32 28.89 17.43
CA LYS A 81 -18.54 27.55 16.84
C LYS A 81 -17.26 26.76 16.69
N THR A 82 -17.35 25.44 16.75
CA THR A 82 -16.26 24.51 16.45
C THR A 82 -16.64 23.58 15.30
N LEU A 83 -15.74 23.45 14.33
CA LEU A 83 -15.68 22.35 13.38
C LEU A 83 -14.58 21.40 13.83
N THR A 84 -14.93 20.17 14.20
CA THR A 84 -13.99 19.12 14.60
C THR A 84 -13.82 18.11 13.46
N VAL A 85 -12.61 17.61 13.26
CA VAL A 85 -12.27 16.65 12.21
C VAL A 85 -11.85 15.33 12.85
N ASP A 86 -12.69 14.31 12.68
CA ASP A 86 -12.43 12.93 13.10
C ASP A 86 -12.80 11.96 11.97
N THR A 87 -12.13 12.11 10.82
CA THR A 87 -12.23 11.23 9.62
C THR A 87 -11.80 9.78 9.85
N ALA A 88 -11.53 9.41 11.10
CA ALA A 88 -11.15 8.08 11.51
C ALA A 88 -12.35 7.11 11.42
N VAL A 89 -12.34 6.23 10.43
CA VAL A 89 -13.37 5.19 10.30
C VAL A 89 -13.14 4.12 11.38
N ARG A 90 -13.96 4.14 12.43
CA ARG A 90 -13.94 3.21 13.55
C ARG A 90 -15.35 3.00 14.11
N SER A 91 -15.63 1.82 14.66
CA SER A 91 -16.88 1.54 15.38
C SER A 91 -16.61 0.74 16.66
N SER A 92 -17.19 1.18 17.77
CA SER A 92 -17.09 0.46 19.05
C SER A 92 -18.10 -0.69 19.13
N VAL A 93 -17.64 -1.81 19.67
CA VAL A 93 -18.40 -3.05 19.94
C VAL A 93 -18.56 -3.29 21.46
N GLY A 94 -17.94 -2.45 22.30
CA GLY A 94 -17.98 -2.46 23.77
C GLY A 94 -19.34 -2.19 24.43
N ALA A 95 -20.42 -2.16 23.65
CA ALA A 95 -21.80 -2.21 24.14
C ALA A 95 -22.36 -3.65 24.17
N GLN A 96 -21.68 -4.59 23.51
CA GLN A 96 -22.01 -6.01 23.44
C GLN A 96 -20.89 -6.87 24.02
N GLU A 97 -19.63 -6.58 23.68
CA GLU A 97 -18.47 -7.38 24.06
C GLU A 97 -17.30 -6.47 24.50
N ASN A 98 -16.81 -6.65 25.74
CA ASN A 98 -15.79 -5.82 26.39
C ASN A 98 -14.41 -6.50 26.52
N ALA A 99 -14.21 -7.57 25.76
CA ALA A 99 -12.93 -8.18 25.45
C ALA A 99 -13.00 -8.80 24.04
N PRO A 100 -13.21 -8.00 22.97
CA PRO A 100 -13.32 -8.53 21.61
C PRO A 100 -11.97 -9.02 21.09
N ASN A 101 -11.90 -10.32 20.78
CA ASN A 101 -10.68 -10.98 20.33
C ASN A 101 -10.62 -11.19 18.82
N GLY A 102 -11.76 -11.41 18.19
CA GLY A 102 -11.81 -11.81 16.78
C GLY A 102 -13.05 -11.31 16.09
N PHE A 103 -12.95 -11.08 14.79
CA PHE A 103 -14.07 -10.61 14.00
C PHE A 103 -13.93 -11.05 12.53
N ALA A 104 -15.07 -11.28 11.89
CA ALA A 104 -15.14 -11.68 10.49
C ALA A 104 -16.16 -10.81 9.74
N PHE A 105 -15.91 -10.55 8.47
CA PHE A 105 -16.91 -9.98 7.56
C PHE A 105 -17.62 -11.07 6.77
N LYS A 106 -18.89 -10.80 6.42
CA LYS A 106 -19.53 -11.48 5.29
C LYS A 106 -18.78 -11.14 4.00
N THR A 107 -18.73 -12.07 3.04
CA THR A 107 -17.92 -11.93 1.81
C THR A 107 -18.26 -10.72 0.92
N ASP A 108 -19.46 -10.13 1.07
CA ASP A 108 -19.87 -8.89 0.42
C ASP A 108 -19.67 -7.62 1.26
N GLY A 109 -19.16 -7.75 2.49
CA GLY A 109 -18.91 -6.64 3.42
C GLY A 109 -20.16 -6.04 4.07
N THR A 110 -21.35 -6.62 3.90
CA THR A 110 -22.63 -6.07 4.42
C THR A 110 -22.97 -6.50 5.85
N LYS A 111 -22.22 -7.46 6.40
CA LYS A 111 -22.30 -7.88 7.82
C LYS A 111 -20.92 -8.09 8.41
N MET A 112 -20.81 -7.84 9.70
CA MET A 112 -19.64 -8.11 10.54
C MET A 112 -20.08 -8.95 11.74
N TYR A 113 -19.24 -9.88 12.17
CA TYR A 113 -19.44 -10.75 13.32
C TYR A 113 -18.26 -10.61 14.26
N VAL A 114 -18.48 -10.55 15.57
CA VAL A 114 -17.43 -10.33 16.59
C VAL A 114 -17.56 -11.38 17.69
N VAL A 115 -16.43 -11.92 18.16
CA VAL A 115 -16.34 -12.84 19.31
C VAL A 115 -15.36 -12.31 20.36
N GLY A 116 -15.59 -12.66 21.63
CA GLY A 116 -14.75 -12.24 22.75
C GLY A 116 -15.09 -12.94 24.07
N GLU A 117 -14.27 -12.69 25.09
CA GLU A 117 -14.22 -13.46 26.34
C GLU A 117 -15.26 -13.04 27.39
N THR A 118 -15.82 -11.84 27.32
CA THR A 118 -16.70 -11.35 28.41
C THR A 118 -18.00 -12.14 28.51
N ASN A 119 -18.49 -12.63 27.36
CA ASN A 119 -19.79 -13.29 27.24
C ASN A 119 -19.74 -14.66 26.54
N ASP A 120 -18.55 -15.14 26.13
CA ASP A 120 -18.36 -16.35 25.32
C ASP A 120 -19.36 -16.41 24.14
N THR A 121 -19.46 -15.33 23.36
CA THR A 121 -20.59 -15.10 22.45
C THR A 121 -20.16 -14.42 21.15
N VAL A 122 -20.71 -14.88 20.04
CA VAL A 122 -20.62 -14.23 18.73
C VAL A 122 -21.78 -13.24 18.59
N TYR A 123 -21.48 -11.99 18.24
CA TYR A 123 -22.46 -10.91 17.99
C TYR A 123 -22.49 -10.52 16.51
N GLN A 124 -23.68 -10.35 15.93
CA GLN A 124 -23.88 -10.00 14.53
C GLN A 124 -24.25 -8.52 14.35
N TYR A 125 -23.59 -7.86 13.40
CA TYR A 125 -23.81 -6.46 13.04
C TYR A 125 -24.10 -6.34 11.53
N SER A 126 -25.04 -5.47 11.16
CA SER A 126 -25.18 -4.99 9.78
C SER A 126 -24.24 -3.82 9.53
N VAL A 127 -23.69 -3.77 8.32
CA VAL A 127 -22.78 -2.73 7.83
C VAL A 127 -23.50 -2.04 6.66
N SER A 128 -23.87 -0.77 6.84
CA SER A 128 -24.85 -0.08 5.97
C SER A 128 -24.33 0.15 4.54
N THR A 129 -23.04 0.49 4.41
CA THR A 129 -22.29 0.51 3.16
C THR A 129 -21.26 -0.61 3.21
N ALA A 130 -21.24 -1.46 2.18
CA ALA A 130 -20.35 -2.62 2.13
C ALA A 130 -18.88 -2.25 2.39
N TRP A 131 -18.26 -2.89 3.39
CA TRP A 131 -16.88 -2.62 3.82
C TRP A 131 -16.65 -1.18 4.33
N ASP A 132 -17.64 -0.50 4.91
CA ASP A 132 -17.47 0.77 5.63
C ASP A 132 -18.04 0.69 7.04
N ILE A 133 -17.15 0.64 8.03
CA ILE A 133 -17.52 0.56 9.46
C ILE A 133 -17.73 1.93 10.12
N SER A 134 -17.92 3.01 9.35
CA SER A 134 -18.28 4.32 9.91
C SER A 134 -19.60 4.24 10.70
N PHE A 135 -20.53 3.37 10.27
CA PHE A 135 -21.80 3.12 10.94
C PHE A 135 -22.20 1.64 10.85
N ILE A 136 -21.67 0.81 11.78
CA ILE A 136 -22.22 -0.53 12.03
C ILE A 136 -23.47 -0.44 12.91
N SER A 137 -24.35 -1.42 12.84
CA SER A 137 -25.52 -1.53 13.72
C SER A 137 -25.67 -2.96 14.23
N TYR A 138 -25.82 -3.13 15.55
CA TYR A 138 -26.03 -4.44 16.16
C TYR A 138 -27.42 -4.98 15.80
N ASP A 139 -27.47 -6.15 15.16
CA ASP A 139 -28.72 -6.73 14.62
C ASP A 139 -29.70 -7.21 15.71
N SER A 140 -29.33 -7.10 17.00
CA SER A 140 -29.98 -7.82 18.10
C SER A 140 -29.94 -9.35 17.95
N VAL A 141 -28.91 -9.84 17.24
CA VAL A 141 -28.66 -11.25 16.96
C VAL A 141 -27.30 -11.64 17.54
N SER A 142 -27.29 -12.66 18.40
CA SER A 142 -26.07 -13.25 18.96
C SER A 142 -26.21 -14.76 19.14
N PHE A 143 -25.07 -15.46 19.25
CA PHE A 143 -24.98 -16.90 19.44
C PHE A 143 -23.88 -17.22 20.45
N SER A 144 -24.22 -17.87 21.57
CA SER A 144 -23.25 -18.21 22.62
C SER A 144 -22.50 -19.50 22.31
N VAL A 145 -21.18 -19.46 22.49
CA VAL A 145 -20.23 -20.55 22.28
C VAL A 145 -19.68 -21.11 23.61
N ALA A 146 -20.14 -20.57 24.75
CA ALA A 146 -19.79 -20.95 26.14
C ALA A 146 -19.91 -22.46 26.46
N GLY A 147 -20.68 -23.21 25.67
CA GLY A 147 -20.81 -24.66 25.81
C GLY A 147 -19.68 -25.47 25.16
N GLN A 148 -18.80 -24.81 24.41
CA GLN A 148 -17.67 -25.40 23.68
C GLN A 148 -16.34 -24.86 24.21
N ASP A 149 -16.20 -23.54 24.37
CA ASP A 149 -15.03 -22.90 24.96
C ASP A 149 -15.45 -21.70 25.83
N SER A 150 -14.64 -21.34 26.82
CA SER A 150 -14.87 -20.21 27.74
C SER A 150 -13.80 -19.12 27.66
N ILE A 151 -12.97 -19.16 26.62
CA ILE A 151 -12.03 -18.12 26.18
C ILE A 151 -11.98 -18.19 24.63
N PRO A 152 -13.08 -17.89 23.91
CA PRO A 152 -13.07 -17.90 22.44
C PRO A 152 -12.31 -16.69 21.91
N HIS A 153 -11.34 -16.92 21.02
CA HIS A 153 -10.50 -15.86 20.47
C HIS A 153 -10.94 -15.41 19.07
N ASP A 154 -11.06 -16.32 18.11
CA ASP A 154 -11.21 -15.94 16.71
C ASP A 154 -12.31 -16.75 16.01
N LEU A 155 -12.86 -16.21 14.92
CA LEU A 155 -13.92 -16.86 14.13
C LEU A 155 -13.74 -16.74 12.62
N ALA A 156 -14.06 -17.82 11.91
CA ALA A 156 -14.06 -17.88 10.46
C ALA A 156 -15.39 -18.46 9.94
N PHE A 157 -15.77 -18.08 8.72
CA PHE A 157 -16.91 -18.66 8.01
C PHE A 157 -16.46 -19.41 6.77
N LYS A 158 -17.19 -20.45 6.41
CA LYS A 158 -17.14 -21.01 5.04
C LYS A 158 -17.61 -19.94 4.05
N SER A 159 -17.02 -19.89 2.87
CA SER A 159 -17.27 -18.83 1.87
C SER A 159 -18.73 -18.69 1.40
N ASP A 160 -19.56 -19.73 1.57
CA ASP A 160 -21.01 -19.71 1.31
C ASP A 160 -21.87 -19.31 2.52
N GLY A 161 -21.28 -19.14 3.71
CA GLY A 161 -21.94 -18.81 4.97
C GLY A 161 -22.66 -19.97 5.66
N THR A 162 -22.54 -21.21 5.17
CA THR A 162 -23.26 -22.39 5.72
C THR A 162 -22.57 -23.03 6.93
N LYS A 163 -21.31 -22.66 7.20
CA LYS A 163 -20.57 -23.08 8.40
C LYS A 163 -19.82 -21.90 9.02
N MET A 164 -19.74 -21.95 10.35
CA MET A 164 -18.96 -21.05 11.20
C MET A 164 -17.99 -21.91 12.01
N TYR A 165 -16.81 -21.37 12.29
CA TYR A 165 -15.75 -22.01 13.06
C TYR A 165 -15.25 -21.03 14.12
N ILE A 166 -14.85 -21.56 15.28
CA ILE A 166 -14.36 -20.78 16.43
C ILE A 166 -13.10 -21.44 16.94
N VAL A 167 -12.02 -20.69 17.19
CA VAL A 167 -10.89 -21.18 18.00
C VAL A 167 -10.99 -20.63 19.42
N GLY A 168 -10.64 -21.45 20.41
CA GLY A 168 -10.67 -21.08 21.81
C GLY A 168 -9.52 -21.64 22.63
N VAL A 169 -9.13 -20.85 23.64
CA VAL A 169 -7.99 -21.07 24.53
C VAL A 169 -8.39 -21.85 25.78
N GLY A 170 -9.67 -21.83 26.18
CA GLY A 170 -10.15 -22.62 27.32
C GLY A 170 -10.03 -24.14 27.10
N THR A 171 -9.89 -24.58 25.85
CA THR A 171 -9.82 -26.01 25.47
C THR A 171 -8.76 -26.37 24.43
N ASP A 172 -7.91 -25.42 24.00
CA ASP A 172 -6.91 -25.59 22.94
C ASP A 172 -7.48 -26.22 21.65
N ALA A 173 -8.59 -25.68 21.12
CA ALA A 173 -9.33 -26.35 20.04
C ALA A 173 -10.06 -25.39 19.08
N VAL A 174 -10.27 -25.88 17.85
CA VAL A 174 -11.16 -25.29 16.85
C VAL A 174 -12.47 -26.07 16.80
N TYR A 175 -13.60 -25.37 16.83
CA TYR A 175 -14.97 -25.90 16.85
C TYR A 175 -15.70 -25.64 15.53
N GLN A 176 -16.57 -26.55 15.11
CA GLN A 176 -17.35 -26.45 13.87
C GLN A 176 -18.86 -26.36 14.13
N TYR A 177 -19.52 -25.40 13.47
CA TYR A 177 -20.96 -25.16 13.56
C TYR A 177 -21.57 -25.10 12.15
N SER A 178 -22.76 -25.69 11.96
CA SER A 178 -23.57 -25.51 10.75
C SER A 178 -24.62 -24.42 10.97
N LEU A 179 -24.80 -23.55 9.98
CA LEU A 179 -25.86 -22.54 9.94
C LEU A 179 -26.93 -23.02 8.94
N SER A 180 -28.17 -23.21 9.41
CA SER A 180 -29.25 -23.67 8.53
C SER A 180 -29.80 -22.58 7.60
N THR A 181 -29.54 -21.31 7.91
CA THR A 181 -29.64 -20.17 6.99
C THR A 181 -28.26 -19.53 6.88
N ALA A 182 -27.71 -19.50 5.66
CA ALA A 182 -26.36 -18.99 5.43
C ALA A 182 -26.21 -17.54 5.90
N TRP A 183 -25.14 -17.25 6.65
CA TRP A 183 -24.85 -15.94 7.25
C TRP A 183 -25.88 -15.44 8.28
N ASP A 184 -26.66 -16.33 8.89
CA ASP A 184 -27.50 -16.03 10.06
C ASP A 184 -27.07 -16.88 11.26
N ILE A 185 -26.31 -16.28 12.19
CA ILE A 185 -25.79 -16.99 13.37
C ILE A 185 -26.88 -17.40 14.37
N SER A 186 -28.10 -16.82 14.30
CA SER A 186 -29.23 -17.30 15.12
C SER A 186 -29.68 -18.72 14.71
N THR A 187 -29.27 -19.17 13.53
CA THR A 187 -29.52 -20.52 13.00
C THR A 187 -28.34 -21.47 13.12
N ALA A 188 -27.28 -21.06 13.82
CA ALA A 188 -26.10 -21.89 14.07
C ALA A 188 -26.43 -23.05 15.03
N SER A 189 -25.80 -24.20 14.79
CA SER A 189 -25.82 -25.38 15.66
C SER A 189 -24.44 -26.00 15.69
N TYR A 190 -23.96 -26.37 16.87
CA TYR A 190 -22.70 -27.09 17.01
C TYR A 190 -22.80 -28.47 16.34
N ASP A 191 -21.85 -28.81 15.47
CA ASP A 191 -21.87 -30.07 14.70
C ASP A 191 -21.51 -31.30 15.56
N SER A 192 -21.14 -31.10 16.84
CA SER A 192 -20.44 -32.10 17.67
C SER A 192 -19.07 -32.50 17.10
N ILE A 193 -18.43 -31.57 16.37
CA ILE A 193 -17.11 -31.73 15.74
C ILE A 193 -16.19 -30.60 16.22
N SER A 194 -15.04 -31.00 16.77
CA SER A 194 -13.91 -30.10 17.07
C SER A 194 -12.58 -30.79 16.79
N PHE A 195 -11.52 -30.01 16.68
CA PHE A 195 -10.15 -30.47 16.48
C PHE A 195 -9.22 -29.74 17.46
N SER A 196 -8.50 -30.49 18.31
CA SER A 196 -7.57 -29.89 19.28
C SER A 196 -6.19 -29.66 18.68
N VAL A 197 -5.62 -28.48 18.99
CA VAL A 197 -4.28 -28.04 18.57
C VAL A 197 -3.28 -28.03 19.74
N SER A 198 -3.69 -28.50 20.93
CA SER A 198 -2.91 -28.60 22.19
C SER A 198 -1.56 -29.32 22.11
N ALA A 199 -1.29 -30.04 21.03
CA ALA A 199 -0.01 -30.70 20.77
C ALA A 199 1.00 -29.81 20.01
N GLN A 200 0.56 -28.64 19.54
CA GLN A 200 1.34 -27.65 18.79
C GLN A 200 1.44 -26.34 19.57
N ASP A 201 0.31 -25.80 20.06
CA ASP A 201 0.27 -24.60 20.94
C ASP A 201 -0.80 -24.77 22.03
N ASN A 202 -0.57 -24.19 23.22
CA ASN A 202 -1.46 -24.23 24.38
C ASN A 202 -2.06 -22.84 24.73
N ASN A 203 -2.09 -21.94 23.76
CA ASN A 203 -2.79 -20.67 23.77
C ASN A 203 -3.15 -20.25 22.32
N PRO A 204 -3.99 -21.02 21.59
CA PRO A 204 -4.29 -20.76 20.18
C PRO A 204 -5.26 -19.58 20.00
N THR A 205 -4.75 -18.47 19.49
CA THR A 205 -5.37 -17.15 19.50
C THR A 205 -5.95 -16.71 18.15
N GLY A 206 -5.62 -17.37 17.04
CA GLY A 206 -6.13 -16.99 15.72
C GLY A 206 -5.92 -18.05 14.65
N PHE A 207 -6.77 -18.05 13.62
CA PHE A 207 -6.73 -19.08 12.57
C PHE A 207 -7.31 -18.63 11.23
N ALA A 208 -6.86 -19.27 10.15
CA ALA A 208 -7.43 -19.09 8.81
C ALA A 208 -7.58 -20.42 8.07
N PHE A 209 -8.56 -20.48 7.17
CA PHE A 209 -8.67 -21.55 6.18
C PHE A 209 -8.08 -21.13 4.84
N LYS A 210 -7.55 -22.09 4.08
CA LYS A 210 -7.38 -21.92 2.63
C LYS A 210 -8.77 -21.74 1.99
N THR A 211 -8.84 -20.94 0.92
CA THR A 211 -10.08 -20.62 0.21
C THR A 211 -10.89 -21.83 -0.30
N ASP A 212 -10.25 -22.99 -0.49
CA ASP A 212 -10.90 -24.25 -0.86
C ASP A 212 -11.32 -25.12 0.34
N GLY A 213 -10.91 -24.79 1.56
CA GLY A 213 -11.15 -25.54 2.79
C GLY A 213 -10.26 -26.77 3.01
N THR A 214 -9.24 -26.99 2.18
CA THR A 214 -8.33 -28.17 2.28
C THR A 214 -7.20 -27.99 3.30
N LYS A 215 -6.99 -26.77 3.80
CA LYS A 215 -5.96 -26.45 4.82
C LYS A 215 -6.51 -25.47 5.83
N MET A 216 -6.04 -25.60 7.06
CA MET A 216 -6.25 -24.69 8.18
C MET A 216 -4.89 -24.29 8.74
N TYR A 217 -4.74 -23.04 9.13
CA TYR A 217 -3.53 -22.49 9.74
C TYR A 217 -3.91 -21.90 11.09
N VAL A 218 -3.15 -22.16 12.14
CA VAL A 218 -3.43 -21.68 13.51
C VAL A 218 -2.16 -21.06 14.09
N VAL A 219 -2.29 -19.95 14.79
CA VAL A 219 -1.23 -19.31 15.58
C VAL A 219 -1.62 -19.26 17.06
N GLY A 220 -0.64 -19.14 17.94
CA GLY A 220 -0.84 -19.05 19.38
C GLY A 220 0.37 -18.44 20.10
N THR A 221 0.14 -17.86 21.27
CA THR A 221 1.18 -17.13 22.02
C THR A 221 2.12 -18.03 22.83
N THR A 222 1.97 -19.36 22.80
CA THR A 222 2.88 -20.26 23.54
C THR A 222 4.19 -20.48 22.77
N SER A 223 4.09 -20.46 21.43
CA SER A 223 5.17 -20.79 20.50
C SER A 223 5.51 -19.69 19.50
N ASP A 224 4.66 -18.66 19.39
CA ASP A 224 4.65 -17.65 18.34
C ASP A 224 4.98 -18.25 16.96
N THR A 225 4.20 -19.27 16.61
CA THR A 225 4.41 -20.11 15.44
C THR A 225 3.08 -20.43 14.77
N VAL A 226 3.03 -20.24 13.45
CA VAL A 226 1.90 -20.63 12.60
C VAL A 226 2.06 -22.11 12.26
N TYR A 227 1.05 -22.92 12.57
CA TYR A 227 1.02 -24.37 12.29
C TYR A 227 0.01 -24.68 11.18
N GLN A 228 0.41 -25.51 10.22
CA GLN A 228 -0.45 -25.92 9.10
C GLN A 228 -1.08 -27.30 9.32
N TYR A 229 -2.39 -27.38 9.14
CA TYR A 229 -3.20 -28.59 9.20
C TYR A 229 -3.83 -28.86 7.82
N SER A 230 -3.84 -30.12 7.41
CA SER A 230 -4.46 -30.58 6.17
C SER A 230 -5.81 -31.24 6.47
N LEU A 231 -6.86 -30.81 5.78
CA LEU A 231 -8.21 -31.37 5.85
C LEU A 231 -8.42 -32.28 4.65
N SER A 232 -8.57 -33.58 4.90
CA SER A 232 -8.77 -34.58 3.84
C SER A 232 -10.18 -34.55 3.23
N THR A 233 -11.15 -33.95 3.94
CA THR A 233 -12.44 -33.50 3.42
C THR A 233 -12.55 -32.01 3.65
N ALA A 234 -12.65 -31.23 2.57
CA ALA A 234 -12.65 -29.78 2.65
C ALA A 234 -13.77 -29.25 3.57
N TRP A 235 -13.44 -28.31 4.45
CA TRP A 235 -14.36 -27.72 5.44
C TRP A 235 -14.90 -28.68 6.53
N ASP A 236 -14.32 -29.87 6.70
CA ASP A 236 -14.64 -30.81 7.79
C ASP A 236 -13.46 -30.99 8.76
N LEU A 237 -13.59 -30.43 9.98
CA LEU A 237 -12.58 -30.54 11.03
C LEU A 237 -12.35 -31.98 11.53
N SER A 238 -13.32 -32.90 11.37
CA SER A 238 -13.11 -34.32 11.72
C SER A 238 -12.10 -35.02 10.80
N SER A 239 -11.80 -34.39 9.65
CA SER A 239 -10.84 -34.85 8.65
C SER A 239 -9.46 -34.17 8.74
N ALA A 240 -9.28 -33.27 9.72
CA ALA A 240 -8.08 -32.46 9.90
C ALA A 240 -6.91 -33.27 10.52
N SER A 241 -5.68 -32.89 10.15
CA SER A 241 -4.45 -33.52 10.63
C SER A 241 -3.28 -32.54 10.54
N TYR A 242 -2.35 -32.57 11.51
CA TYR A 242 -1.17 -31.70 11.47
C TYR A 242 -0.23 -32.08 10.33
N SER A 243 0.12 -31.13 9.47
CA SER A 243 0.89 -31.39 8.23
C SER A 243 2.39 -31.60 8.47
N SER A 244 2.86 -31.54 9.73
CA SER A 244 4.29 -31.41 10.08
C SER A 244 4.97 -30.19 9.44
N ILE A 245 4.21 -29.12 9.20
CA ILE A 245 4.66 -27.86 8.61
C ILE A 245 4.30 -26.71 9.56
N SER A 246 5.28 -25.88 9.88
CA SER A 246 5.18 -24.77 10.82
C SER A 246 6.16 -23.64 10.49
N PHE A 247 5.79 -22.39 10.74
CA PHE A 247 6.64 -21.21 10.52
C PHE A 247 6.60 -20.29 11.75
N SER A 248 7.75 -19.97 12.35
CA SER A 248 7.81 -19.15 13.56
C SER A 248 7.87 -17.66 13.23
N VAL A 249 7.01 -16.88 13.91
CA VAL A 249 6.92 -15.42 13.83
C VAL A 249 7.54 -14.73 15.07
N SER A 250 8.02 -15.51 16.04
CA SER A 250 8.74 -15.07 17.26
C SER A 250 9.88 -14.06 17.05
N GLY A 251 10.47 -14.00 15.85
CA GLY A 251 11.48 -13.00 15.47
C GLY A 251 10.93 -11.60 15.16
N GLN A 252 9.61 -11.45 15.14
CA GLN A 252 8.89 -10.18 14.91
C GLN A 252 7.94 -9.87 16.08
N GLU A 253 7.18 -10.85 16.55
CA GLU A 253 6.10 -10.68 17.54
C GLU A 253 6.13 -11.84 18.54
N ALA A 254 5.98 -11.53 19.84
CA ALA A 254 6.13 -12.47 20.96
C ALA A 254 4.82 -12.71 21.77
N THR A 255 3.71 -12.21 21.23
CA THR A 255 2.33 -12.48 21.64
C THR A 255 1.43 -12.40 20.39
N SER A 256 1.63 -13.33 19.47
CA SER A 256 0.89 -13.38 18.20
C SER A 256 -0.57 -13.79 18.39
N HIS A 257 -1.50 -13.03 17.81
CA HIS A 257 -2.94 -13.21 17.97
C HIS A 257 -3.62 -13.59 16.65
N GLY A 258 -3.99 -12.62 15.82
CA GLY A 258 -4.67 -12.88 14.53
C GLY A 258 -3.71 -13.20 13.38
N LEU A 259 -4.16 -14.04 12.44
CA LEU A 259 -3.46 -14.33 11.18
C LEU A 259 -4.42 -14.28 9.98
N VAL A 260 -3.97 -13.74 8.85
CA VAL A 260 -4.77 -13.68 7.62
C VAL A 260 -3.90 -13.87 6.38
N PHE A 261 -4.46 -14.45 5.31
CA PHE A 261 -3.78 -14.65 4.03
C PHE A 261 -4.34 -13.73 2.94
N LYS A 262 -3.49 -13.39 1.97
CA LYS A 262 -3.96 -12.88 0.67
C LYS A 262 -4.76 -13.96 -0.04
N THR A 263 -5.77 -13.55 -0.81
CA THR A 263 -6.74 -14.45 -1.48
C THR A 263 -6.12 -15.49 -2.43
N ASP A 264 -4.92 -15.24 -2.97
CA ASP A 264 -4.15 -16.19 -3.77
C ASP A 264 -3.19 -17.07 -2.96
N GLY A 265 -2.92 -16.75 -1.69
CA GLY A 265 -1.99 -17.43 -0.80
C GLY A 265 -0.53 -16.97 -0.91
N THR A 266 -0.21 -15.94 -1.69
CA THR A 266 1.17 -15.43 -1.88
C THR A 266 1.68 -14.56 -0.73
N LYS A 267 0.79 -14.11 0.16
CA LYS A 267 1.15 -13.35 1.37
C LYS A 267 0.37 -13.81 2.60
N MET A 268 1.01 -13.70 3.75
CA MET A 268 0.48 -13.93 5.09
C MET A 268 0.73 -12.68 5.93
N TYR A 269 -0.20 -12.34 6.81
CA TYR A 269 -0.11 -11.20 7.72
C TYR A 269 -0.45 -11.68 9.13
N VAL A 270 0.27 -11.19 10.14
CA VAL A 270 0.09 -11.57 11.54
C VAL A 270 0.07 -10.31 12.40
N VAL A 271 -0.84 -10.24 13.39
CA VAL A 271 -0.92 -9.17 14.39
C VAL A 271 -0.58 -9.72 15.78
N GLY A 272 -0.05 -8.87 16.67
CA GLY A 272 0.10 -9.20 18.09
C GLY A 272 0.42 -8.00 18.97
N ALA A 273 0.46 -8.27 20.28
CA ALA A 273 0.36 -7.28 21.35
C ALA A 273 1.67 -7.01 22.12
N THR A 274 2.82 -7.50 21.66
CA THR A 274 4.14 -7.14 22.23
C THR A 274 4.63 -5.84 21.60
N ASN A 275 4.32 -5.63 20.32
CA ASN A 275 4.72 -4.46 19.54
C ASN A 275 3.53 -3.67 18.99
N ASP A 276 2.29 -4.09 19.28
CA ASP A 276 1.04 -3.53 18.76
C ASP A 276 1.11 -3.29 17.24
N THR A 277 1.43 -4.34 16.49
CA THR A 277 1.90 -4.23 15.10
C THR A 277 1.43 -5.40 14.24
N VAL A 278 1.08 -5.09 12.99
CA VAL A 278 0.81 -6.06 11.92
C VAL A 278 2.07 -6.25 11.08
N TYR A 279 2.47 -7.49 10.84
CA TYR A 279 3.67 -7.88 10.09
C TYR A 279 3.30 -8.57 8.77
N GLN A 280 4.05 -8.30 7.70
CA GLN A 280 3.81 -8.85 6.36
C GLN A 280 4.88 -9.89 5.96
N TYR A 281 4.42 -11.01 5.42
CA TYR A 281 5.25 -12.11 4.94
C TYR A 281 4.86 -12.49 3.50
N SER A 282 5.84 -12.73 2.62
CA SER A 282 5.62 -13.36 1.31
C SER A 282 5.83 -14.86 1.39
N LEU A 283 5.00 -15.62 0.68
CA LEU A 283 5.15 -17.06 0.46
C LEU A 283 5.54 -17.27 -1.01
N SER A 284 6.71 -17.86 -1.28
CA SER A 284 7.15 -18.14 -2.65
C SER A 284 6.39 -19.31 -3.30
N THR A 285 5.84 -20.22 -2.49
CA THR A 285 4.86 -21.23 -2.89
C THR A 285 3.51 -20.87 -2.25
N PRO A 286 2.48 -20.48 -3.04
CA PRO A 286 1.22 -20.02 -2.46
C PRO A 286 0.56 -21.06 -1.54
N TRP A 287 0.12 -20.62 -0.37
CA TRP A 287 -0.47 -21.47 0.69
C TRP A 287 0.48 -22.49 1.36
N ASP A 288 1.79 -22.44 1.11
CA ASP A 288 2.80 -23.20 1.86
C ASP A 288 3.61 -22.29 2.78
N ILE A 289 3.30 -22.32 4.08
CA ILE A 289 3.99 -21.48 5.08
C ILE A 289 5.46 -21.87 5.30
N SER A 290 5.92 -23.05 4.85
CA SER A 290 7.36 -23.38 4.88
C SER A 290 8.16 -22.52 3.88
N SER A 291 7.48 -21.91 2.91
CA SER A 291 8.03 -20.96 1.94
C SER A 291 7.92 -19.49 2.37
N ALA A 292 7.41 -19.22 3.58
CA ALA A 292 7.21 -17.87 4.08
C ALA A 292 8.54 -17.17 4.41
N SER A 293 8.60 -15.86 4.13
CA SER A 293 9.71 -14.98 4.48
C SER A 293 9.14 -13.63 4.92
N TYR A 294 9.72 -13.04 5.97
CA TYR A 294 9.34 -11.71 6.43
C TYR A 294 9.76 -10.65 5.38
N ASP A 295 8.82 -9.80 4.96
CA ASP A 295 9.06 -8.80 3.90
C ASP A 295 9.93 -7.63 4.38
N SER A 296 10.30 -7.58 5.66
CA SER A 296 10.81 -6.37 6.34
C SER A 296 9.81 -5.19 6.32
N ILE A 297 8.52 -5.50 6.20
CA ILE A 297 7.41 -4.56 6.19
C ILE A 297 6.47 -4.88 7.37
N SER A 298 6.18 -3.87 8.17
CA SER A 298 5.19 -3.92 9.24
C SER A 298 4.47 -2.57 9.38
N PHE A 299 3.33 -2.57 10.07
CA PHE A 299 2.53 -1.38 10.34
C PHE A 299 2.03 -1.41 11.79
N SER A 300 2.36 -0.38 12.58
CA SER A 300 1.99 -0.31 13.99
C SER A 300 0.62 0.32 14.21
N VAL A 301 -0.20 -0.34 15.03
CA VAL A 301 -1.55 0.05 15.44
C VAL A 301 -1.61 0.55 16.89
N ALA A 302 -0.47 0.61 17.60
CA ALA A 302 -0.29 1.08 18.99
C ALA A 302 -0.95 2.43 19.32
N GLY A 303 -1.20 3.26 18.29
CA GLY A 303 -1.88 4.54 18.41
C GLY A 303 -3.41 4.49 18.46
N GLN A 304 -3.97 3.30 18.27
CA GLN A 304 -5.41 3.01 18.27
C GLN A 304 -5.70 1.97 19.33
N GLU A 305 -4.90 0.92 19.38
CA GLU A 305 -5.14 -0.26 20.19
C GLU A 305 -3.81 -0.83 20.69
N THR A 306 -3.74 -1.11 21.99
CA THR A 306 -2.53 -1.57 22.70
C THR A 306 -2.62 -3.02 23.20
N ILE A 307 -3.68 -3.73 22.81
CA ILE A 307 -3.78 -5.19 22.80
C ILE A 307 -4.54 -5.59 21.52
N PRO A 308 -3.95 -5.45 20.32
CA PRO A 308 -4.61 -5.80 19.07
C PRO A 308 -4.65 -7.32 18.88
N THR A 309 -5.87 -7.86 18.74
CA THR A 309 -6.17 -9.29 18.78
C THR A 309 -6.57 -9.80 17.40
N GLY A 310 -7.63 -9.23 16.81
CA GLY A 310 -8.17 -9.65 15.51
C GLY A 310 -7.69 -8.78 14.35
N LEU A 311 -7.55 -9.39 13.16
CA LEU A 311 -7.08 -8.75 11.93
C LEU A 311 -7.87 -9.26 10.72
N VAL A 312 -8.42 -8.36 9.91
CA VAL A 312 -9.08 -8.70 8.62
C VAL A 312 -8.57 -7.79 7.50
N LEU A 313 -8.35 -8.37 6.33
CA LEU A 313 -8.11 -7.63 5.08
C LEU A 313 -9.33 -7.74 4.16
N LYS A 314 -9.66 -6.65 3.46
CA LYS A 314 -10.68 -6.65 2.40
C LYS A 314 -10.23 -7.55 1.25
N THR A 315 -11.18 -8.19 0.57
CA THR A 315 -10.91 -9.21 -0.48
C THR A 315 -10.20 -8.69 -1.74
N ASP A 316 -10.11 -7.37 -1.92
CA ASP A 316 -9.29 -6.72 -2.95
C ASP A 316 -7.94 -6.18 -2.43
N GLY A 317 -7.71 -6.21 -1.12
CA GLY A 317 -6.50 -5.71 -0.46
C GLY A 317 -6.46 -4.21 -0.16
N THR A 318 -7.54 -3.45 -0.45
CA THR A 318 -7.56 -1.98 -0.34
C THR A 318 -7.86 -1.43 1.05
N LYS A 319 -8.29 -2.30 1.99
CA LYS A 319 -8.56 -1.94 3.38
C LYS A 319 -8.09 -3.04 4.34
N MET A 320 -7.62 -2.61 5.51
CA MET A 320 -7.31 -3.47 6.65
C MET A 320 -8.18 -3.05 7.84
N TYR A 321 -8.53 -3.99 8.69
CA TYR A 321 -9.30 -3.78 9.90
C TYR A 321 -8.60 -4.47 11.07
N VAL A 322 -8.60 -3.83 12.24
CA VAL A 322 -8.05 -4.40 13.48
C VAL A 322 -9.03 -4.16 14.64
N VAL A 323 -9.13 -5.12 15.55
CA VAL A 323 -9.84 -5.01 16.83
C VAL A 323 -8.89 -5.35 17.97
N GLY A 324 -9.22 -4.91 19.19
CA GLY A 324 -8.51 -5.29 20.40
C GLY A 324 -9.23 -4.89 21.68
N THR A 325 -8.65 -5.31 22.80
CA THR A 325 -9.31 -5.34 24.11
C THR A 325 -9.01 -4.14 25.01
N THR A 326 -8.25 -3.14 24.54
CA THR A 326 -8.08 -1.87 25.30
C THR A 326 -9.24 -0.91 25.05
N ASN A 327 -9.78 -0.85 23.82
CA ASN A 327 -10.77 0.15 23.41
C ASN A 327 -12.12 -0.41 22.95
N ASP A 328 -12.29 -1.73 22.95
CA ASP A 328 -13.48 -2.43 22.46
C ASP A 328 -13.98 -1.90 21.09
N THR A 329 -13.06 -1.70 20.15
CA THR A 329 -13.31 -0.92 18.93
C THR A 329 -12.63 -1.55 17.71
N VAL A 330 -13.38 -1.66 16.62
CA VAL A 330 -12.86 -2.03 15.31
C VAL A 330 -12.41 -0.77 14.59
N TYR A 331 -11.16 -0.75 14.12
CA TYR A 331 -10.50 0.35 13.43
C TYR A 331 -10.29 -0.01 11.95
N GLN A 332 -10.61 0.88 11.02
CA GLN A 332 -10.38 0.71 9.58
C GLN A 332 -9.17 1.54 9.11
N TYR A 333 -8.33 0.91 8.29
CA TYR A 333 -7.12 1.45 7.69
C TYR A 333 -7.23 1.33 6.16
N SER A 334 -6.74 2.33 5.44
CA SER A 334 -6.66 2.33 3.98
C SER A 334 -5.35 1.69 3.53
N LEU A 335 -5.36 0.91 2.44
CA LEU A 335 -4.16 0.41 1.75
C LEU A 335 -4.18 0.91 0.30
N PRO A 336 -3.64 2.11 0.01
CA PRO A 336 -3.56 2.67 -1.34
C PRO A 336 -2.83 1.75 -2.32
N THR A 337 -1.75 1.09 -1.87
CA THR A 337 -1.16 -0.04 -2.58
C THR A 337 -1.80 -1.32 -2.03
N ALA A 338 -2.78 -1.85 -2.77
CA ALA A 338 -3.51 -3.04 -2.36
C ALA A 338 -2.58 -4.18 -1.94
N TRP A 339 -2.85 -4.79 -0.78
CA TRP A 339 -2.05 -5.86 -0.17
C TRP A 339 -0.63 -5.47 0.32
N SER A 340 -0.29 -4.18 0.41
CA SER A 340 1.00 -3.73 0.97
C SER A 340 0.84 -2.85 2.22
N LEU A 341 1.24 -3.38 3.38
CA LEU A 341 1.27 -2.66 4.65
C LEU A 341 2.18 -1.42 4.63
N SER A 342 3.17 -1.37 3.73
CA SER A 342 4.03 -0.18 3.54
C SER A 342 3.27 1.05 3.06
N SER A 343 2.07 0.87 2.48
CA SER A 343 1.17 1.96 2.07
C SER A 343 0.11 2.28 3.13
N ALA A 344 -0.04 1.45 4.16
CA ALA A 344 -1.20 1.51 5.04
C ALA A 344 -1.29 2.86 5.77
N SER A 345 -2.48 3.46 5.77
CA SER A 345 -2.78 4.71 6.46
C SER A 345 -3.95 4.55 7.42
N TYR A 346 -3.86 5.23 8.56
CA TYR A 346 -4.98 5.41 9.47
C TYR A 346 -5.46 6.85 9.38
N ASP A 347 -6.64 7.04 8.82
CA ASP A 347 -7.02 8.34 8.26
C ASP A 347 -7.75 9.26 9.24
N GLN A 348 -7.26 9.37 10.48
CA GLN A 348 -7.77 10.35 11.46
C GLN A 348 -7.45 11.80 11.09
N GLY A 349 -8.39 12.71 11.29
CA GLY A 349 -8.11 14.15 11.42
C GLY A 349 -7.39 14.78 10.24
N GLN A 350 -7.74 14.42 9.00
CA GLN A 350 -7.33 15.19 7.81
C GLN A 350 -8.56 15.86 7.19
N LEU A 351 -8.45 17.16 6.97
CA LEU A 351 -9.47 17.96 6.30
C LEU A 351 -8.82 18.76 5.17
N ILE A 352 -9.42 18.68 3.99
CA ILE A 352 -9.18 19.55 2.86
C ILE A 352 -10.51 20.24 2.54
N LEU A 353 -10.54 21.57 2.60
CA LEU A 353 -11.68 22.38 2.17
C LEU A 353 -11.25 23.27 1.01
N ASN A 354 -11.81 22.97 -0.16
CA ASN A 354 -11.65 23.74 -1.38
C ASN A 354 -12.96 24.51 -1.59
N ALA A 355 -12.90 25.84 -1.71
CA ALA A 355 -14.10 26.65 -1.88
C ALA A 355 -13.89 27.91 -2.72
N ASN A 356 -14.97 28.54 -3.18
CA ASN A 356 -14.88 29.90 -3.71
C ASN A 356 -14.55 30.88 -2.58
N THR A 357 -15.24 30.79 -1.43
CA THR A 357 -14.97 31.62 -0.24
C THR A 357 -14.89 30.79 1.04
N ILE A 358 -13.87 31.06 1.88
CA ILE A 358 -13.68 30.48 3.22
C ILE A 358 -13.67 31.60 4.27
N THR A 359 -14.50 31.49 5.30
CA THR A 359 -14.55 32.44 6.43
C THR A 359 -14.50 31.71 7.78
N VAL A 360 -13.41 31.87 8.54
CA VAL A 360 -13.18 31.20 9.83
C VAL A 360 -13.12 32.22 10.97
N ASN A 361 -14.25 32.41 11.67
CA ASN A 361 -14.38 33.25 12.86
C ASN A 361 -14.57 32.45 14.16
N GLY A 362 -14.97 31.19 14.05
CA GLY A 362 -14.95 30.19 15.12
C GLY A 362 -13.65 29.40 15.17
N THR A 363 -13.74 28.10 15.43
CA THR A 363 -12.59 27.19 15.58
C THR A 363 -12.68 26.05 14.58
N ILE A 364 -11.58 25.67 13.94
CA ILE A 364 -11.38 24.35 13.30
C ILE A 364 -10.40 23.57 14.17
N THR A 365 -10.70 22.31 14.50
CA THR A 365 -9.79 21.41 15.23
C THR A 365 -9.65 20.07 14.52
N ALA A 366 -8.42 19.62 14.30
CA ALA A 366 -8.11 18.30 13.73
C ALA A 366 -7.03 17.58 14.55
N ASN A 367 -7.24 16.30 14.84
CA ASN A 367 -6.33 15.46 15.64
C ASN A 367 -6.12 14.10 14.96
N GLY A 368 -4.89 13.55 15.01
CA GLY A 368 -4.63 12.13 14.73
C GLY A 368 -3.66 11.81 13.58
N LYS A 369 -3.41 12.70 12.60
CA LYS A 369 -2.38 12.43 11.55
C LYS A 369 -0.94 12.50 12.07
N GLY A 370 -0.66 13.30 13.09
CA GLY A 370 0.70 13.55 13.60
C GLY A 370 1.33 12.34 14.28
N PHE A 371 2.66 12.31 14.35
CA PHE A 371 3.37 11.26 15.09
C PHE A 371 2.99 11.27 16.58
N ILE A 372 2.75 10.10 17.12
CA ILE A 372 2.40 9.90 18.54
C ILE A 372 3.66 10.08 19.39
N GLY A 373 3.50 10.57 20.62
CA GLY A 373 4.60 10.65 21.57
C GLY A 373 5.16 9.26 21.89
N GLY A 374 6.49 9.14 22.01
CA GLY A 374 7.12 7.86 22.31
C GLY A 374 6.70 7.32 23.67
N PHE A 375 6.31 6.05 23.75
CA PHE A 375 5.95 5.39 25.00
C PHE A 375 7.08 5.50 26.04
N GLY A 376 6.70 5.63 27.32
CA GLY A 376 7.67 5.65 28.41
C GLY A 376 8.35 4.28 28.51
N GLY A 377 9.63 4.20 28.14
CA GLY A 377 10.37 2.95 28.00
C GLY A 377 10.30 2.05 29.23
N ALA A 378 10.06 0.75 29.00
CA ALA A 378 9.90 -0.24 30.05
C ALA A 378 11.12 -0.27 30.99
N GLY A 379 10.87 -0.32 32.30
CA GLY A 379 11.92 -0.43 33.31
C GLY A 379 12.69 -1.74 33.12
N GLY A 380 13.98 -1.63 32.77
CA GLY A 380 14.81 -2.77 32.38
C GLY A 380 14.82 -3.89 33.42
N VAL A 381 14.54 -5.11 32.98
CA VAL A 381 14.44 -6.30 33.84
C VAL A 381 15.78 -6.53 34.57
N GLY A 382 15.73 -6.65 35.89
CA GLY A 382 16.92 -6.94 36.70
C GLY A 382 17.56 -8.27 36.28
N GLY A 383 18.85 -8.24 35.94
CA GLY A 383 19.55 -9.38 35.35
C GLY A 383 19.47 -10.66 36.19
N THR A 384 19.28 -11.79 35.52
CA THR A 384 19.13 -13.11 36.13
C THR A 384 20.31 -13.49 37.03
N ALA A 385 20.02 -13.94 38.25
CA ALA A 385 21.05 -14.35 39.20
C ALA A 385 21.82 -15.57 38.68
N GLY A 386 23.15 -15.46 38.60
CA GLY A 386 24.01 -16.49 38.02
C GLY A 386 24.03 -17.80 38.81
N VAL A 387 23.71 -18.91 38.15
CA VAL A 387 23.74 -20.27 38.72
C VAL A 387 25.17 -20.80 38.83
N GLY A 388 25.70 -20.87 40.05
CA GLY A 388 27.08 -21.25 40.36
C GLY A 388 27.35 -22.76 40.41
N GLY A 389 27.64 -23.37 39.25
CA GLY A 389 28.68 -24.39 39.02
C GLY A 389 28.78 -25.70 39.84
N ALA A 390 28.65 -26.84 39.14
CA ALA A 390 29.32 -28.14 39.42
C ALA A 390 29.10 -29.11 38.22
N ALA A 391 30.01 -30.00 37.77
CA ALA A 391 31.45 -30.10 38.03
C ALA A 391 32.22 -30.94 36.96
N ALA A 392 33.40 -30.44 36.57
CA ALA A 392 34.70 -31.12 36.33
C ALA A 392 34.86 -32.45 35.53
N ALA A 393 35.59 -32.35 34.40
CA ALA A 393 36.71 -33.21 33.97
C ALA A 393 37.58 -32.43 32.95
N ALA A 394 38.81 -32.00 33.27
CA ALA A 394 40.08 -32.72 33.10
C ALA A 394 40.31 -33.21 31.64
N ASN A 395 41.37 -32.80 30.91
CA ASN A 395 42.76 -32.66 31.36
C ASN A 395 43.60 -31.63 30.54
N ASP A 396 44.82 -31.30 30.98
CA ASP A 396 45.82 -30.46 30.28
C ASP A 396 46.62 -31.25 29.22
N GLY A 397 47.21 -30.55 28.25
CA GLY A 397 48.05 -31.12 27.18
C GLY A 397 48.40 -30.13 26.06
N THR A 398 49.54 -29.45 26.16
CA THR A 398 49.97 -28.43 25.18
C THR A 398 50.95 -28.95 24.10
N ALA A 399 50.73 -28.47 22.87
CA ALA A 399 51.68 -28.28 21.76
C ALA A 399 52.57 -29.45 21.23
N GLY A 400 52.47 -29.72 19.91
CA GLY A 400 53.46 -30.48 19.14
C GLY A 400 52.84 -31.24 17.96
N GLY A 401 53.06 -30.79 16.71
CA GLY A 401 52.47 -31.42 15.52
C GLY A 401 53.49 -31.70 14.40
N ASN A 402 53.06 -32.37 13.31
CA ASN A 402 53.74 -32.38 12.01
C ASN A 402 52.99 -33.15 10.90
N GLY A 403 53.06 -32.66 9.65
CA GLY A 403 53.40 -33.50 8.47
C GLY A 403 52.37 -33.74 7.34
N GLY A 404 52.61 -33.13 6.15
CA GLY A 404 52.05 -33.53 4.84
C GLY A 404 50.87 -32.66 4.35
N ASN A 405 50.92 -31.79 3.32
CA ASN A 405 51.54 -31.78 1.97
C ASN A 405 50.98 -32.87 1.02
N GLY A 406 50.51 -32.59 -0.20
CA GLY A 406 50.38 -31.35 -1.02
C GLY A 406 49.21 -31.51 -2.01
N LEU A 407 49.08 -30.94 -3.22
CA LEU A 407 49.70 -29.89 -4.08
C LEU A 407 48.88 -29.95 -5.42
N ALA A 408 48.67 -28.96 -6.30
CA ALA A 408 49.00 -27.54 -6.51
C ALA A 408 47.87 -26.95 -7.45
N GLY A 409 47.78 -25.69 -7.91
CA GLY A 409 48.62 -24.47 -7.78
C GLY A 409 49.01 -23.87 -9.16
N ILE A 410 48.61 -22.62 -9.46
CA ILE A 410 49.23 -21.76 -10.51
C ILE A 410 49.03 -20.26 -10.21
N VAL A 411 50.09 -19.50 -10.54
CA VAL A 411 50.31 -18.04 -10.69
C VAL A 411 49.07 -17.25 -11.20
N GLY A 412 48.77 -15.98 -10.87
CA GLY A 412 49.54 -14.83 -10.32
C GLY A 412 49.71 -13.73 -11.39
N SER A 413 49.85 -12.41 -11.13
CA SER A 413 49.87 -11.56 -9.92
C SER A 413 49.53 -10.09 -10.36
N GLY A 414 49.42 -9.04 -9.53
CA GLY A 414 49.61 -8.85 -8.09
C GLY A 414 49.70 -7.37 -7.65
N SER A 415 50.18 -7.15 -6.41
CA SER A 415 50.89 -5.93 -5.91
C SER A 415 50.11 -4.62 -5.67
N PHE A 416 50.28 -3.82 -4.61
CA PHE A 416 50.85 -3.89 -3.22
C PHE A 416 50.31 -2.64 -2.47
N GLY A 417 50.21 -2.48 -1.13
CA GLY A 417 50.49 -3.33 0.05
C GLY A 417 50.56 -2.46 1.35
N GLY A 418 50.46 -3.06 2.55
CA GLY A 418 50.62 -2.41 3.89
C GLY A 418 49.33 -1.72 4.43
N ALA A 419 48.75 -2.01 5.62
CA ALA A 419 49.23 -2.21 7.01
C ALA A 419 49.44 -0.89 7.81
N GLY A 420 48.99 -0.72 9.06
CA GLY A 420 48.13 -1.58 9.90
C GLY A 420 48.07 -1.14 11.38
N GLY A 421 47.10 -1.65 12.16
CA GLY A 421 46.91 -1.40 13.61
C GLY A 421 45.82 -0.35 13.93
N ALA A 422 45.12 -0.40 15.08
CA ALA A 422 45.18 -1.33 16.22
C ALA A 422 43.80 -1.49 16.92
N LEU A 423 43.68 -2.44 17.86
CA LEU A 423 42.43 -2.78 18.55
C LEU A 423 41.98 -1.71 19.57
N ALA A 424 40.67 -1.58 19.74
CA ALA A 424 40.05 -1.12 20.99
C ALA A 424 38.84 -2.01 21.31
N THR A 425 38.70 -2.45 22.56
CA THR A 425 37.59 -3.33 23.01
C THR A 425 36.39 -2.51 23.48
N GLY A 426 35.22 -2.69 22.87
CA GLY A 426 33.96 -2.08 23.28
C GLY A 426 32.86 -3.12 23.55
N ASN A 427 31.87 -2.75 24.37
CA ASN A 427 30.73 -3.61 24.68
C ASN A 427 29.90 -3.94 23.43
N ALA A 428 29.29 -5.13 23.42
CA ALA A 428 28.28 -5.50 22.43
C ALA A 428 26.98 -4.72 22.67
N GLY A 429 26.83 -3.57 22.01
CA GLY A 429 25.53 -2.92 21.83
C GLY A 429 24.73 -3.65 20.76
N GLY A 430 23.41 -3.78 20.95
CA GLY A 430 22.52 -4.42 19.98
C GLY A 430 22.50 -3.66 18.65
N SER A 431 22.62 -4.39 17.54
CA SER A 431 22.56 -3.84 16.19
C SER A 431 21.11 -3.52 15.80
N GLY A 432 20.71 -2.26 15.93
CA GLY A 432 19.49 -1.76 15.27
C GLY A 432 19.60 -1.87 13.75
N GLY A 433 18.50 -2.17 13.07
CA GLY A 433 18.46 -2.29 11.62
C GLY A 433 18.83 -0.98 10.92
N ALA A 434 19.71 -1.04 9.92
CA ALA A 434 20.15 0.13 9.17
C ALA A 434 19.16 0.44 8.03
N PHE A 435 18.57 1.64 8.05
CA PHE A 435 17.80 2.16 6.92
C PHE A 435 18.74 2.52 5.75
N GLY A 436 18.57 1.83 4.62
CA GLY A 436 19.33 2.05 3.40
C GLY A 436 18.64 3.00 2.42
N ALA A 437 18.76 4.32 2.63
CA ALA A 437 18.46 5.30 1.60
C ALA A 437 19.73 5.57 0.76
N THR A 438 19.70 5.26 -0.54
CA THR A 438 20.85 5.44 -1.44
C THR A 438 20.89 6.86 -2.02
N GLY A 439 21.85 7.69 -1.59
CA GLY A 439 22.02 9.05 -2.10
C GLY A 439 23.45 9.60 -1.91
N GLY A 440 23.99 10.20 -2.98
CA GLY A 440 25.38 10.65 -3.18
C GLY A 440 26.15 11.26 -2.00
N ALA A 441 27.44 10.92 -1.92
CA ALA A 441 28.38 11.52 -0.98
C ALA A 441 29.04 12.80 -1.55
N GLY A 442 29.05 13.88 -0.76
CA GLY A 442 29.80 15.11 -1.02
C GLY A 442 30.25 15.73 0.30
N GLY A 443 31.54 16.00 0.48
CA GLY A 443 32.12 16.28 1.80
C GLY A 443 32.71 17.68 1.98
N GLY A 444 32.55 18.25 3.18
CA GLY A 444 33.25 19.45 3.64
C GLY A 444 33.51 19.36 5.15
N ARG A 445 34.74 19.64 5.59
CA ARG A 445 35.12 19.59 7.03
C ARG A 445 35.18 21.01 7.60
N GLY A 446 34.59 21.21 8.77
CA GLY A 446 34.82 22.36 9.64
C GLY A 446 34.78 21.91 11.09
N ILE A 447 35.87 22.12 11.83
CA ILE A 447 35.97 21.84 13.27
C ILE A 447 36.12 23.18 13.99
N GLU A 448 35.27 23.45 14.98
CA GLU A 448 35.73 24.05 16.24
C GLU A 448 34.77 23.76 17.39
N SER A 449 35.25 23.89 18.63
CA SER A 449 34.65 23.29 19.82
C SER A 449 34.43 24.31 20.93
N GLY A 450 33.23 24.33 21.54
CA GLY A 450 32.94 25.11 22.74
C GLY A 450 31.86 24.45 23.61
N SER A 451 32.25 23.92 24.77
CA SER A 451 31.35 23.19 25.67
C SER A 451 30.67 24.09 26.69
N SER A 452 29.36 23.93 26.87
CA SER A 452 28.66 24.30 28.11
C SER A 452 27.53 23.30 28.39
N ASN A 453 27.23 23.05 29.66
CA ASN A 453 26.37 21.95 30.07
C ASN A 453 24.88 22.25 29.86
N ALA A 454 24.22 21.43 29.03
CA ALA A 454 22.82 21.07 29.19
C ALA A 454 22.72 19.54 29.05
N GLY A 455 21.88 18.88 29.87
CA GLY A 455 21.62 17.46 29.71
C GLY A 455 20.80 17.24 28.43
N THR A 456 21.31 16.45 27.50
CA THR A 456 20.63 16.18 26.22
C THR A 456 19.53 15.15 26.39
N ASP A 457 18.31 15.50 26.00
CA ASP A 457 17.17 14.58 25.96
C ASP A 457 17.45 13.38 25.03
N GLY A 458 17.16 12.18 25.50
CA GLY A 458 17.39 10.94 24.77
C GLY A 458 16.24 10.61 23.80
N GLY A 459 16.19 11.23 22.62
CA GLY A 459 15.28 10.79 21.56
C GLY A 459 15.15 11.73 20.37
N TYR A 460 15.45 11.24 19.16
CA TYR A 460 15.17 11.83 17.84
C TYR A 460 15.44 13.34 17.62
N THR A 461 16.31 13.94 18.44
CA THR A 461 16.84 15.29 18.22
C THR A 461 17.87 15.30 17.09
N SER A 462 17.40 15.27 15.84
CA SER A 462 18.24 15.75 14.74
C SER A 462 18.47 17.25 14.96
N THR A 463 19.73 17.67 15.06
CA THR A 463 20.07 19.08 15.24
C THR A 463 19.99 19.83 13.91
N GLY A 464 18.78 19.94 13.35
CA GLY A 464 18.48 20.72 12.15
C GLY A 464 17.17 20.36 11.40
N SER A 465 16.76 19.09 11.38
CA SER A 465 15.99 18.56 10.23
C SER A 465 14.70 17.80 10.57
N ASN A 466 13.95 18.23 11.58
CA ASN A 466 12.60 17.72 11.85
C ASN A 466 11.53 18.75 11.42
N GLY A 467 10.65 18.38 10.47
CA GLY A 467 9.61 19.23 9.88
C GLY A 467 9.94 19.71 8.46
N ASP A 468 8.90 20.14 7.73
CA ASP A 468 8.99 20.38 6.28
C ASP A 468 9.99 21.47 5.86
N THR A 469 10.53 21.31 4.65
CA THR A 469 11.33 22.32 3.91
C THR A 469 11.05 22.35 2.41
N SER A 470 10.08 21.55 1.94
CA SER A 470 9.61 21.60 0.56
C SER A 470 8.83 22.89 0.29
N THR A 471 8.92 23.38 -0.95
CA THR A 471 8.17 24.54 -1.45
C THR A 471 6.75 24.20 -1.93
N ASP A 472 6.46 22.90 -2.05
CA ASP A 472 5.19 22.33 -2.54
C ASP A 472 4.02 22.45 -1.53
N GLU A 473 2.86 21.88 -1.87
CA GLU A 473 1.67 21.83 -1.01
C GLU A 473 1.55 20.57 -0.13
N SER A 474 2.59 19.75 -0.01
CA SER A 474 2.64 18.67 0.99
C SER A 474 2.74 19.23 2.41
N LEU A 475 2.47 18.42 3.43
CA LEU A 475 2.58 18.83 4.84
C LEU A 475 3.31 17.77 5.65
N ASN A 476 4.65 17.82 5.62
CA ASN A 476 5.47 16.88 6.39
C ASN A 476 5.38 17.15 7.90
N ARG A 477 5.21 16.07 8.65
CA ARG A 477 4.82 16.02 10.07
C ARG A 477 5.99 16.32 11.02
N GLY A 478 5.71 16.90 12.19
CA GLY A 478 6.69 17.04 13.28
C GLY A 478 7.02 15.68 13.93
N SER A 479 8.22 15.53 14.50
CA SER A 479 8.66 14.30 15.16
C SER A 479 7.99 14.10 16.53
N GLY A 480 7.53 12.88 16.84
CA GLY A 480 7.02 12.53 18.18
C GLY A 480 8.09 12.72 19.27
N GLY A 481 7.69 13.27 20.43
CA GLY A 481 8.61 13.46 21.55
C GLY A 481 8.85 12.16 22.31
N GLY A 482 10.10 11.78 22.56
CA GLY A 482 10.43 10.59 23.36
C GLY A 482 9.94 10.69 24.80
N GLY A 483 9.47 9.57 25.36
CA GLY A 483 9.17 9.46 26.79
C GLY A 483 10.44 9.62 27.63
N ALA A 484 10.36 10.34 28.76
CA ALA A 484 11.53 10.63 29.57
C ALA A 484 12.12 9.37 30.20
N SER A 485 13.36 9.02 29.81
CA SER A 485 14.12 7.96 30.49
C SER A 485 14.42 8.40 31.93
N GLY A 486 14.08 7.53 32.90
CA GLY A 486 14.20 7.86 34.32
C GLY A 486 15.60 8.29 34.73
N ALA A 487 15.67 9.30 35.61
CA ALA A 487 16.94 9.73 36.20
C ALA A 487 17.63 8.54 36.89
N PRO A 488 18.98 8.38 36.76
CA PRO A 488 19.69 7.27 37.38
C PRO A 488 19.38 7.20 38.87
N GLY A 489 18.88 6.05 39.33
CA GLY A 489 18.52 5.83 40.73
C GLY A 489 19.68 6.21 41.65
N GLY A 490 19.45 7.19 42.52
CA GLY A 490 20.52 7.88 43.24
C GLY A 490 21.29 6.95 44.18
N GLY A 491 22.40 6.39 43.69
CA GLY A 491 23.31 5.55 44.46
C GLY A 491 23.83 6.34 45.66
N GLY A 492 23.40 5.96 46.86
CA GLY A 492 23.71 6.69 48.09
C GLY A 492 25.21 6.79 48.33
N GLY A 493 25.74 8.02 48.33
CA GLY A 493 27.15 8.30 48.54
C GLY A 493 27.60 7.96 49.97
N GLY A 494 28.10 6.75 50.18
CA GLY A 494 28.77 6.35 51.42
C GLY A 494 30.14 7.01 51.55
N GLY A 495 30.32 7.84 52.59
CA GLY A 495 31.61 8.44 52.92
C GLY A 495 32.66 7.39 53.32
N GLY A 496 33.92 7.62 52.98
CA GLY A 496 35.00 6.65 53.14
C GLY A 496 35.50 6.46 54.58
N GLY A 497 36.13 5.32 54.81
CA GLY A 497 36.89 4.95 56.01
C GLY A 497 37.91 3.87 55.66
N ALA A 498 39.01 3.76 56.41
CA ALA A 498 40.12 2.86 56.10
C ALA A 498 40.40 1.85 57.23
N ASP A 499 41.11 0.78 56.86
CA ASP A 499 41.87 -0.15 57.71
C ASP A 499 41.14 -1.28 58.49
N SER A 500 41.92 -2.32 58.79
CA SER A 500 41.72 -3.40 59.77
C SER A 500 40.76 -4.58 59.49
N THR A 501 41.35 -5.63 58.90
CA THR A 501 41.35 -7.04 59.39
C THR A 501 40.10 -7.74 59.99
N ALA A 502 39.88 -8.97 59.49
CA ALA A 502 39.51 -10.21 60.21
C ALA A 502 38.03 -10.56 60.53
N THR A 503 37.52 -11.53 59.75
CA THR A 503 36.75 -12.73 60.17
C THR A 503 35.62 -12.62 61.20
N THR A 504 34.37 -12.87 60.78
CA THR A 504 33.59 -14.08 61.11
C THR A 504 32.30 -14.14 60.27
N GLY A 505 31.62 -15.30 60.23
CA GLY A 505 30.47 -15.54 59.34
C GLY A 505 29.10 -15.28 59.98
N GLY A 506 28.11 -14.95 59.13
CA GLY A 506 26.69 -14.86 59.45
C GLY A 506 25.84 -15.42 58.30
N ALA A 507 24.67 -15.97 58.60
CA ALA A 507 23.85 -16.72 57.64
C ALA A 507 23.01 -15.83 56.71
N GLY A 508 22.52 -16.42 55.61
CA GLY A 508 21.89 -15.71 54.50
C GLY A 508 20.61 -14.94 54.88
N GLY A 509 20.53 -13.70 54.39
CA GLY A 509 19.25 -13.03 54.15
C GLY A 509 18.78 -13.35 52.74
N ASN A 510 17.50 -13.67 52.57
CA ASN A 510 16.90 -13.82 51.25
C ASN A 510 16.98 -12.48 50.51
N GLY A 511 17.32 -12.51 49.22
CA GLY A 511 17.14 -11.36 48.35
C GLY A 511 15.66 -10.98 48.32
N GLY A 512 15.34 -9.73 48.62
CA GLY A 512 13.98 -9.21 48.45
C GLY A 512 13.60 -9.29 46.97
N ALA A 513 12.35 -9.67 46.69
CA ALA A 513 11.84 -9.69 45.33
C ALA A 513 12.00 -8.30 44.69
N GLY A 514 12.50 -8.24 43.47
CA GLY A 514 12.56 -6.99 42.71
C GLY A 514 11.15 -6.45 42.51
N GLY A 515 10.97 -5.15 42.75
CA GLY A 515 9.68 -4.51 42.51
C GLY A 515 9.30 -4.58 41.04
N SER A 516 8.01 -4.84 40.76
CA SER A 516 7.47 -4.77 39.40
C SER A 516 7.72 -3.40 38.79
N GLY A 517 8.34 -3.36 37.61
CA GLY A 517 8.46 -2.11 36.84
C GLY A 517 7.06 -1.56 36.52
N THR A 518 6.86 -0.26 36.71
CA THR A 518 5.63 0.41 36.29
C THR A 518 5.64 0.62 34.77
N ALA A 519 4.50 0.39 34.12
CA ALA A 519 4.31 0.77 32.74
C ALA A 519 4.42 2.30 32.59
N GLY A 520 5.02 2.76 31.49
CA GLY A 520 4.93 4.15 31.08
C GLY A 520 3.50 4.49 30.63
N GLY A 521 3.10 5.76 30.78
CA GLY A 521 1.85 6.25 30.24
C GLY A 521 1.84 6.19 28.70
N ALA A 522 0.64 6.09 28.13
CA ALA A 522 0.43 6.13 26.69
C ALA A 522 0.91 7.48 26.10
N GLY A 523 1.49 7.41 24.90
CA GLY A 523 1.91 8.58 24.14
C GLY A 523 0.75 9.49 23.76
N GLY A 524 0.97 10.79 23.76
CA GLY A 524 -0.02 11.75 23.29
C GLY A 524 -0.27 11.60 21.79
N VAL A 525 -1.55 11.60 21.38
CA VAL A 525 -1.96 11.57 19.96
C VAL A 525 -1.43 12.82 19.24
N GLY A 526 -0.92 12.67 18.01
CA GLY A 526 -0.44 13.81 17.23
C GLY A 526 -1.55 14.72 16.68
N GLY A 527 -1.21 15.94 16.28
CA GLY A 527 -2.14 16.89 15.66
C GLY A 527 -2.56 16.47 14.24
N GLY A 528 -3.70 16.97 13.75
CA GLY A 528 -4.26 16.61 12.45
C GLY A 528 -3.59 17.29 11.24
N ILE A 529 -4.26 17.28 10.10
CA ILE A 529 -3.92 18.05 8.90
C ILE A 529 -5.14 18.87 8.49
N ILE A 530 -4.96 20.17 8.24
CA ILE A 530 -6.01 21.08 7.76
C ILE A 530 -5.48 21.85 6.54
N LYS A 531 -5.96 21.55 5.34
CA LYS A 531 -5.79 22.39 4.15
C LYS A 531 -7.05 23.23 3.94
N LEU A 532 -6.87 24.54 3.76
CA LEU A 532 -7.93 25.48 3.36
C LEU A 532 -7.49 26.19 2.07
N HIS A 533 -8.19 25.94 0.96
CA HIS A 533 -7.93 26.57 -0.33
C HIS A 533 -9.17 27.38 -0.75
N ALA A 534 -9.01 28.69 -0.88
CA ALA A 534 -10.07 29.57 -1.36
C ALA A 534 -9.70 30.24 -2.69
N ARG A 535 -10.53 30.08 -3.72
CA ARG A 535 -10.31 30.71 -5.03
C ARG A 535 -10.47 32.24 -4.98
N GLN A 536 -11.40 32.75 -4.17
CA GLN A 536 -11.74 34.18 -4.12
C GLN A 536 -11.32 34.86 -2.82
N ALA A 537 -11.55 34.23 -1.65
CA ALA A 537 -11.15 34.78 -0.36
C ALA A 537 -11.05 33.74 0.77
N LEU A 538 -9.96 33.76 1.52
CA LEU A 538 -9.75 33.05 2.80
C LEU A 538 -9.61 34.09 3.91
N SER A 539 -10.61 34.20 4.79
CA SER A 539 -10.70 35.29 5.77
C SER A 539 -11.15 34.85 7.17
N GLY A 540 -11.01 35.75 8.14
CA GLY A 540 -11.62 35.63 9.47
C GLY A 540 -10.64 35.82 10.63
N SER A 541 -11.16 35.81 11.86
CA SER A 541 -10.36 36.04 13.08
C SER A 541 -10.41 34.87 14.07
N GLY A 542 -10.69 33.66 13.57
CA GLY A 542 -10.91 32.45 14.37
C GLY A 542 -9.64 31.73 14.84
N THR A 543 -9.78 30.44 15.15
CA THR A 543 -8.66 29.55 15.52
C THR A 543 -8.61 28.34 14.60
N ILE A 544 -7.43 27.99 14.11
CA ILE A 544 -7.16 26.75 13.36
C ILE A 544 -6.17 25.92 14.18
N ASN A 545 -6.63 24.79 14.70
CA ASN A 545 -5.95 23.99 15.71
C ASN A 545 -5.66 22.58 15.15
N ALA A 546 -4.40 22.32 14.80
CA ALA A 546 -3.89 20.98 14.51
C ALA A 546 -2.73 20.66 15.46
N LYS A 547 -2.94 20.92 16.75
CA LYS A 547 -1.96 20.74 17.81
C LYS A 547 -1.93 19.29 18.31
N GLY A 548 -0.75 18.79 18.70
CA GLY A 548 -0.61 17.51 19.39
C GLY A 548 -1.19 17.50 20.80
N ASN A 549 -1.72 16.34 21.21
CA ASN A 549 -2.21 16.10 22.56
C ASN A 549 -1.07 15.82 23.54
N ALA A 550 -1.33 16.12 24.82
CA ALA A 550 -0.39 15.84 25.90
C ALA A 550 -0.24 14.33 26.14
N GLY A 551 0.96 13.88 26.50
CA GLY A 551 1.21 12.50 26.94
C GLY A 551 0.47 12.16 28.24
N ALA A 552 -0.04 10.93 28.35
CA ALA A 552 -0.75 10.48 29.54
C ALA A 552 0.22 10.25 30.72
N GLN A 553 -0.24 10.51 31.95
CA GLN A 553 0.50 10.12 33.16
C GLN A 553 0.33 8.62 33.40
N GLY A 554 1.43 7.89 33.55
CA GLY A 554 1.37 6.47 33.92
C GLY A 554 0.75 6.27 35.30
N SER A 555 -0.13 5.27 35.42
CA SER A 555 -0.87 4.97 36.65
C SER A 555 0.04 4.87 37.88
N ALA A 556 -0.39 5.46 38.99
CA ALA A 556 0.26 5.25 40.28
C ALA A 556 0.04 3.79 40.71
N GLY A 557 1.13 3.06 40.95
CA GLY A 557 1.06 1.64 41.31
C GLY A 557 0.26 1.42 42.61
N THR A 558 -0.63 0.42 42.60
CA THR A 558 -1.33 -0.02 43.81
C THR A 558 -0.32 -0.51 44.84
N ASN A 559 -0.32 0.08 46.04
CA ASN A 559 0.55 -0.35 47.14
C ASN A 559 0.42 -1.86 47.37
N GLY A 560 1.54 -2.58 47.36
CA GLY A 560 1.57 -4.03 47.57
C GLY A 560 0.89 -4.40 48.89
N ALA A 561 -0.16 -5.20 48.82
CA ALA A 561 -0.89 -5.64 50.00
C ALA A 561 0.03 -6.46 50.92
N ASN A 562 0.12 -6.05 52.18
CA ASN A 562 0.96 -6.70 53.17
C ASN A 562 0.43 -8.13 53.46
N GLY A 563 1.21 -9.17 53.20
CA GLY A 563 0.82 -10.56 53.45
C GLY A 563 0.70 -10.88 54.95
N ILE A 564 0.10 -12.05 55.28
CA ILE A 564 -0.39 -12.54 56.61
C ILE A 564 -1.92 -12.32 56.75
N VAL A 565 -2.82 -13.31 56.84
CA VAL A 565 -2.77 -14.80 56.77
C VAL A 565 -3.96 -15.28 55.91
N GLY A 566 -3.90 -16.47 55.29
CA GLY A 566 -5.00 -17.01 54.48
C GLY A 566 -6.15 -17.66 55.27
N GLY A 567 -7.31 -17.80 54.60
CA GLY A 567 -8.43 -18.65 55.03
C GLY A 567 -9.82 -18.07 54.73
N GLY A 568 -10.58 -18.73 53.84
CA GLY A 568 -12.04 -18.54 53.74
C GLY A 568 -12.56 -17.68 52.59
N THR A 569 -13.06 -18.37 51.55
CA THR A 569 -14.30 -18.19 50.75
C THR A 569 -15.04 -16.83 50.69
N ILE A 570 -15.67 -16.62 49.52
CA ILE A 570 -16.69 -15.62 49.12
C ILE A 570 -16.10 -14.46 48.30
N GLY A 571 -16.65 -14.26 47.09
CA GLY A 571 -16.31 -13.16 46.18
C GLY A 571 -17.42 -12.13 46.06
N GLY A 572 -17.25 -11.17 45.14
CA GLY A 572 -18.25 -10.16 44.81
C GLY A 572 -17.73 -9.17 43.77
N SER A 573 -18.51 -8.94 42.71
CA SER A 573 -18.22 -7.99 41.64
C SER A 573 -18.66 -6.57 42.01
N ALA A 574 -17.86 -5.56 41.63
CA ALA A 574 -18.28 -4.16 41.53
C ALA A 574 -17.33 -3.39 40.61
N GLY A 575 -17.88 -2.65 39.65
CA GLY A 575 -17.16 -1.66 38.83
C GLY A 575 -17.49 -0.22 39.25
N LEU A 576 -17.45 0.71 38.29
CA LEU A 576 -17.53 2.17 38.45
C LEU A 576 -16.26 2.78 39.08
N GLY A 577 -15.84 4.00 38.75
CA GLY A 577 -16.36 4.97 37.77
C GLY A 577 -15.69 6.33 38.00
N GLY A 578 -15.34 7.06 36.94
CA GLY A 578 -14.53 8.28 37.05
C GLY A 578 -15.24 9.48 37.67
N VAL A 579 -14.47 10.39 38.28
CA VAL A 579 -14.95 11.72 38.70
C VAL A 579 -13.87 12.79 38.47
N SER A 580 -14.30 14.02 38.18
CA SER A 580 -13.43 15.14 37.75
C SER A 580 -12.64 15.79 38.89
N GLY A 581 -11.56 16.49 38.53
CA GLY A 581 -10.53 16.98 39.45
C GLY A 581 -10.86 18.26 40.24
N VAL A 582 -9.94 18.61 41.13
CA VAL A 582 -9.93 19.86 41.91
C VAL A 582 -8.54 20.50 41.80
N SER A 583 -8.48 21.82 41.66
CA SER A 583 -7.24 22.57 41.41
C SER A 583 -6.41 22.83 42.68
N ALA A 584 -5.15 23.23 42.49
CA ALA A 584 -4.12 23.30 43.53
C ALA A 584 -4.30 24.46 44.54
N SER A 585 -3.69 24.29 45.73
CA SER A 585 -3.40 25.39 46.66
C SER A 585 -2.12 25.08 47.47
N THR A 586 -1.47 26.13 47.97
CA THR A 586 -0.08 26.13 48.49
C THR A 586 -0.04 26.14 50.03
N VAL A 587 1.16 26.37 50.60
CA VAL A 587 1.50 26.48 52.05
C VAL A 587 1.74 25.11 52.73
N GLY A 588 2.80 24.86 53.52
CA GLY A 588 3.98 25.69 53.88
C GLY A 588 4.13 25.88 55.40
N GLY A 589 5.01 25.12 56.05
CA GLY A 589 5.24 25.26 57.50
C GLY A 589 6.36 24.36 58.05
N ASN A 590 7.10 24.87 59.04
CA ASN A 590 8.20 24.21 59.75
C ASN A 590 7.76 23.87 61.20
N GLY A 591 8.22 22.76 61.80
CA GLY A 591 7.78 22.39 63.16
C GLY A 591 8.27 21.05 63.75
N THR A 592 9.57 20.94 64.03
CA THR A 592 10.21 20.21 65.17
C THR A 592 9.42 19.15 65.99
N SER A 593 9.97 17.93 66.16
CA SER A 593 10.54 17.41 67.44
C SER A 593 10.57 15.86 67.57
N ASP A 594 11.39 15.37 68.49
CA ASP A 594 11.88 13.98 68.67
C ASP A 594 10.86 12.86 68.95
N GLY A 595 11.25 11.61 68.66
CA GLY A 595 10.53 10.40 69.10
C GLY A 595 10.98 9.10 68.42
N GLY A 596 12.21 8.64 68.68
CA GLY A 596 12.83 7.55 67.90
C GLY A 596 12.25 6.13 68.12
N GLY A 597 12.39 5.28 67.10
CA GLY A 597 12.23 3.83 67.18
C GLY A 597 11.53 3.18 65.98
N GLY A 598 12.22 2.27 65.27
CA GLY A 598 11.56 1.23 64.48
C GLY A 598 10.75 1.65 63.23
N GLY A 599 11.04 2.79 62.62
CA GLY A 599 10.42 3.20 61.36
C GLY A 599 10.90 2.34 60.18
N GLY A 600 10.14 1.31 59.81
CA GLY A 600 10.34 0.60 58.55
C GLY A 600 10.15 1.54 57.37
N GLY A 601 11.10 1.55 56.43
CA GLY A 601 11.09 2.46 55.27
C GLY A 601 9.98 2.12 54.29
N GLY A 602 8.76 2.64 54.53
CA GLY A 602 7.68 2.64 53.55
C GLY A 602 8.08 3.48 52.35
N GLY A 603 8.61 2.83 51.31
CA GLY A 603 8.92 3.49 50.05
C GLY A 603 7.64 3.96 49.39
N TYR A 604 7.42 5.28 49.38
CA TYR A 604 6.37 5.88 48.56
C TYR A 604 6.63 5.53 47.10
N GLY A 605 5.70 4.80 46.46
CA GLY A 605 5.81 4.47 45.04
C GLY A 605 5.89 5.75 44.21
N THR A 606 6.91 5.84 43.37
CA THR A 606 6.99 6.90 42.36
C THR A 606 5.83 6.72 41.36
N ALA A 607 5.21 7.82 40.95
CA ALA A 607 4.24 7.79 39.85
C ALA A 607 4.88 7.19 38.58
N GLY A 608 4.08 6.55 37.73
CA GLY A 608 4.57 6.00 36.47
C GLY A 608 5.15 7.08 35.56
N ASN A 609 6.09 6.70 34.70
CA ASN A 609 6.66 7.62 33.71
C ASN A 609 5.53 8.19 32.84
N PHE A 610 5.58 9.48 32.50
CA PHE A 610 4.68 10.06 31.52
C PHE A 610 4.98 9.48 30.13
N GLY A 611 3.94 9.25 29.34
CA GLY A 611 4.11 9.05 27.90
C GLY A 611 4.66 10.29 27.23
N GLY A 612 5.31 10.11 26.08
CA GLY A 612 5.79 11.24 25.27
C GLY A 612 4.66 12.16 24.83
N ASP A 613 4.99 13.41 24.54
CA ASP A 613 4.03 14.37 23.99
C ASP A 613 3.86 14.18 22.47
N GLY A 614 2.61 14.15 22.02
CA GLY A 614 2.26 14.01 20.61
C GLY A 614 2.83 15.15 19.76
N ALA A 615 3.22 14.83 18.53
CA ALA A 615 3.73 15.84 17.61
C ALA A 615 2.64 16.80 17.12
N GLY A 616 3.03 17.99 16.72
CA GLY A 616 2.17 18.94 16.04
C GLY A 616 1.84 18.50 14.61
N GLY A 617 0.66 18.89 14.16
CA GLY A 617 0.09 18.58 12.86
C GLY A 617 0.50 19.55 11.74
N GLY A 618 -0.24 19.52 10.64
CA GLY A 618 -0.03 20.39 9.47
C GLY A 618 -1.20 21.35 9.23
N VAL A 619 -0.91 22.59 8.86
CA VAL A 619 -1.91 23.53 8.34
C VAL A 619 -1.42 24.14 7.03
N LEU A 620 -2.26 24.16 6.00
CA LEU A 620 -2.02 24.88 4.75
C LEU A 620 -3.14 25.89 4.51
N LEU A 621 -2.77 27.13 4.22
CA LEU A 621 -3.70 28.20 3.84
C LEU A 621 -3.34 28.68 2.43
N LYS A 622 -4.24 28.51 1.46
CA LYS A 622 -4.07 28.95 0.06
C LYS A 622 -5.18 29.91 -0.36
N SER A 623 -4.81 30.97 -1.06
CA SER A 623 -5.73 31.95 -1.63
C SER A 623 -5.23 32.45 -2.99
N ASP A 624 -5.90 32.05 -4.07
CA ASP A 624 -5.49 32.37 -5.45
C ASP A 624 -5.73 33.86 -5.78
N SER A 625 -6.66 34.50 -5.08
CA SER A 625 -7.01 35.92 -5.22
C SER A 625 -5.97 36.87 -4.62
N ILE A 626 -5.63 37.91 -5.40
CA ILE A 626 -4.74 39.04 -5.07
C ILE A 626 -4.92 39.55 -3.63
N ASN A 627 -6.17 39.85 -3.24
CA ASN A 627 -6.53 40.38 -1.91
C ASN A 627 -7.20 39.32 -1.01
N GLY A 628 -7.19 38.05 -1.40
CA GLY A 628 -8.07 37.04 -0.83
C GLY A 628 -7.71 36.62 0.61
N MET A 629 -6.45 36.74 1.04
CA MET A 629 -6.02 36.23 2.35
C MET A 629 -6.06 37.27 3.47
N THR A 630 -7.15 37.30 4.24
CA THR A 630 -7.33 38.20 5.39
C THR A 630 -7.66 37.41 6.68
N PHE A 631 -6.71 36.59 7.16
CA PHE A 631 -6.90 35.73 8.34
C PHE A 631 -6.17 36.27 9.60
N THR A 632 -6.83 37.15 10.34
CA THR A 632 -6.31 37.75 11.59
C THR A 632 -6.45 36.86 12.82
N GLY A 633 -6.69 35.56 12.62
CA GLY A 633 -6.87 34.56 13.68
C GLY A 633 -5.56 33.98 14.22
N THR A 634 -5.73 32.87 14.95
CA THR A 634 -4.63 32.04 15.48
C THR A 634 -4.53 30.72 14.71
N VAL A 635 -3.33 30.36 14.27
CA VAL A 635 -3.00 28.98 13.86
C VAL A 635 -2.17 28.34 14.98
N ASP A 636 -2.53 27.14 15.43
CA ASP A 636 -1.77 26.36 16.44
C ASP A 636 -1.51 24.93 15.94
N VAL A 637 -0.23 24.64 15.73
CA VAL A 637 0.31 23.32 15.34
C VAL A 637 1.46 22.90 16.24
N ARG A 638 1.47 23.36 17.51
CA ARG A 638 2.44 22.89 18.52
C ARG A 638 2.24 21.41 18.84
N GLY A 639 3.21 20.79 19.48
CA GLY A 639 3.04 19.46 20.06
C GLY A 639 2.28 19.50 21.40
N GLY A 640 2.16 18.31 22.00
CA GLY A 640 1.65 18.11 23.36
C GLY A 640 2.29 19.04 24.37
N ASN A 641 1.52 19.39 25.42
CA ASN A 641 1.93 20.36 26.44
C ASN A 641 2.39 21.74 25.90
N ASN A 642 1.95 22.14 24.70
CA ASN A 642 2.30 23.41 24.02
C ASN A 642 3.78 23.51 23.58
N LYS A 643 4.47 22.38 23.43
CA LYS A 643 5.87 22.33 23.02
C LYS A 643 6.03 22.72 21.55
N THR A 644 7.01 23.56 21.23
CA THR A 644 7.30 24.00 19.85
C THR A 644 8.30 23.09 19.12
N PHE A 645 9.19 22.43 19.85
CA PHE A 645 10.27 21.60 19.28
C PHE A 645 9.79 20.27 18.67
N ASN A 646 8.64 19.77 19.09
CA ASN A 646 7.87 18.71 18.42
C ASN A 646 6.61 19.27 17.71
N GLY A 647 6.55 20.59 17.49
CA GLY A 647 5.51 21.22 16.68
C GLY A 647 5.65 20.87 15.20
N GLY A 648 4.55 20.99 14.46
CA GLY A 648 4.50 20.73 13.03
C GLY A 648 4.57 22.01 12.19
N THR A 649 3.98 21.95 11.00
CA THR A 649 4.26 22.86 9.88
C THR A 649 3.03 23.68 9.52
N VAL A 650 3.20 24.99 9.33
CA VAL A 650 2.21 25.85 8.66
C VAL A 650 2.77 26.28 7.31
N LYS A 651 2.06 26.02 6.21
CA LYS A 651 2.36 26.54 4.86
C LYS A 651 1.32 27.60 4.47
N ILE A 652 1.75 28.71 3.88
CA ILE A 652 0.87 29.83 3.52
C ILE A 652 1.18 30.31 2.09
N PHE A 653 0.20 30.22 1.20
CA PHE A 653 0.27 30.58 -0.21
C PHE A 653 -0.71 31.70 -0.54
N TYR A 654 -0.22 32.83 -1.04
CA TYR A 654 -1.02 34.04 -1.26
C TYR A 654 -0.52 34.85 -2.47
N SER A 655 -1.41 35.42 -3.27
CA SER A 655 -1.00 36.06 -4.53
C SER A 655 -0.40 37.47 -4.36
N CYS A 656 -0.97 38.35 -3.53
CA CYS A 656 -0.39 39.70 -3.33
C CYS A 656 -0.37 40.19 -1.87
N SER A 657 -1.48 40.08 -1.14
CA SER A 657 -1.56 40.53 0.26
C SER A 657 -1.97 39.41 1.20
N LYS A 658 -1.32 39.32 2.37
CA LYS A 658 -1.81 38.56 3.52
C LYS A 658 -1.88 39.42 4.77
N SER A 659 -2.84 39.13 5.64
CA SER A 659 -2.79 39.49 7.06
C SER A 659 -2.89 38.22 7.90
N THR A 660 -1.87 37.93 8.71
CA THR A 660 -1.78 36.73 9.57
C THR A 660 -1.28 37.16 10.95
N SER A 661 -2.11 37.03 11.99
CA SER A 661 -1.87 37.73 13.27
C SER A 661 -1.23 36.88 14.38
N THR A 662 -1.40 35.56 14.39
CA THR A 662 -0.71 34.67 15.34
C THR A 662 -0.52 33.27 14.76
N ILE A 663 0.74 32.81 14.72
CA ILE A 663 1.09 31.45 14.29
C ILE A 663 1.93 30.80 15.40
N ASN A 664 1.40 29.75 16.00
CA ASN A 664 2.05 28.93 17.02
C ASN A 664 2.45 27.60 16.39
N ALA A 665 3.66 27.51 15.83
CA ALA A 665 4.11 26.36 15.05
C ALA A 665 5.47 25.82 15.48
N GLY A 666 5.87 24.66 14.95
CA GLY A 666 7.27 24.26 14.91
C GLY A 666 8.01 24.94 13.75
N ARG A 667 7.35 25.02 12.57
CA ARG A 667 7.83 25.73 11.37
C ARG A 667 6.70 26.50 10.70
N THR A 668 7.04 27.64 10.08
CA THR A 668 6.17 28.34 9.13
C THR A 668 6.92 28.53 7.81
N PHE A 669 6.28 28.18 6.71
CA PHE A 669 6.72 28.49 5.34
C PHE A 669 5.66 29.38 4.69
N GLU A 670 6.12 30.41 3.97
CA GLU A 670 5.25 31.39 3.33
C GLU A 670 5.78 31.63 1.91
N SER A 671 4.92 31.49 0.91
CA SER A 671 5.25 31.71 -0.50
C SER A 671 4.23 32.63 -1.16
N GLN A 672 4.71 33.45 -2.09
CA GLN A 672 3.87 34.33 -2.89
C GLN A 672 3.65 33.73 -4.28
N THR A 673 2.41 33.42 -4.64
CA THR A 673 2.00 32.76 -5.89
C THR A 673 2.00 33.68 -7.12
N SER A 674 2.98 34.61 -7.18
CA SER A 674 3.17 35.67 -8.17
C SER A 674 2.08 36.77 -8.23
N GLY A 675 2.36 37.86 -8.96
CA GLY A 675 1.33 38.85 -9.36
C GLY A 675 1.36 40.25 -8.72
N CYS A 676 2.30 40.59 -7.81
CA CYS A 676 2.27 41.87 -7.09
C CYS A 676 2.62 43.11 -7.97
N PRO A 677 1.71 44.09 -8.17
CA PRO A 677 2.04 45.35 -8.85
C PRO A 677 2.83 46.29 -7.92
N SER A 678 4.17 46.25 -7.99
CA SER A 678 5.03 47.05 -7.11
C SER A 678 5.14 48.52 -7.54
N SER A 679 5.07 49.45 -6.57
CA SER A 679 5.15 50.90 -6.80
C SER A 679 6.37 51.53 -6.11
N ALA A 680 7.58 51.16 -6.52
CA ALA A 680 8.83 51.78 -6.05
C ALA A 680 9.93 51.79 -7.15
N PRO A 681 10.76 52.85 -7.25
CA PRO A 681 11.83 52.93 -8.25
C PRO A 681 13.08 52.09 -7.85
N PRO A 682 13.87 51.61 -8.83
CA PRO A 682 14.91 50.61 -8.59
C PRO A 682 16.25 51.18 -8.06
N PRO A 683 16.91 50.49 -7.13
CA PRO A 683 18.37 50.57 -6.94
C PRO A 683 19.14 49.91 -8.09
N ALA A 684 20.39 50.32 -8.31
CA ALA A 684 21.26 49.80 -9.38
C ALA A 684 21.88 48.41 -9.04
N PRO A 685 22.33 47.63 -10.04
CA PRO A 685 22.58 46.18 -9.87
C PRO A 685 24.01 45.81 -9.45
N LEU A 686 24.15 44.55 -8.98
CA LEU A 686 25.27 43.58 -9.06
C LEU A 686 25.51 42.84 -7.72
N PRO A 687 26.02 41.59 -7.72
CA PRO A 687 26.22 40.63 -8.83
C PRO A 687 25.45 39.30 -8.63
N THR A 688 25.51 38.43 -9.63
CA THR A 688 24.97 37.05 -9.59
C THR A 688 25.75 36.12 -8.66
N SER A 689 25.04 35.28 -7.91
CA SER A 689 25.57 34.02 -7.37
C SER A 689 24.92 32.85 -8.11
N ASP A 690 25.71 32.14 -8.90
CA ASP A 690 25.31 31.05 -9.77
C ASP A 690 24.90 29.79 -8.98
N SER A 691 23.73 29.23 -9.30
CA SER A 691 23.31 27.86 -8.96
C SER A 691 23.03 27.13 -10.28
N GLY A 692 24.05 26.46 -10.80
CA GLY A 692 24.17 26.14 -12.22
C GLY A 692 23.11 25.20 -12.79
N GLY A 693 22.08 25.79 -13.39
CA GLY A 693 21.28 25.22 -14.48
C GLY A 693 21.24 26.25 -15.62
N SER A 694 21.62 25.86 -16.83
CA SER A 694 21.53 26.76 -17.99
C SER A 694 20.08 26.79 -18.47
N ALA A 695 19.45 27.96 -18.49
CA ALA A 695 18.12 28.11 -19.08
C ALA A 695 18.13 27.66 -20.55
N ALA A 696 17.05 27.00 -20.98
CA ALA A 696 16.86 26.59 -22.36
C ALA A 696 16.88 27.81 -23.30
N THR A 697 17.46 27.66 -24.48
CA THR A 697 17.58 28.74 -25.47
C THR A 697 16.57 28.51 -26.61
N PRO A 698 15.77 29.50 -27.02
CA PRO A 698 14.81 29.32 -28.10
C PRO A 698 15.52 29.07 -29.44
N THR A 699 14.98 28.12 -30.21
CA THR A 699 15.47 27.71 -31.54
C THR A 699 15.03 28.69 -32.63
N ASN A 700 13.80 29.20 -32.55
CA ASN A 700 13.25 30.34 -33.29
C ASN A 700 12.42 31.23 -32.34
N THR A 701 12.13 32.46 -32.78
CA THR A 701 11.18 33.36 -32.13
C THR A 701 10.58 34.32 -33.16
N GLU A 702 9.25 34.33 -33.26
CA GLU A 702 8.48 35.26 -34.07
C GLU A 702 7.79 36.29 -33.17
N THR A 703 7.62 37.53 -33.63
CA THR A 703 7.05 38.61 -32.81
C THR A 703 6.36 39.66 -33.67
N GLU A 704 5.05 39.78 -33.49
CA GLU A 704 4.20 40.69 -34.25
C GLU A 704 3.41 41.64 -33.35
N ILE A 705 3.06 42.81 -33.88
CA ILE A 705 2.22 43.80 -33.19
C ILE A 705 0.82 43.76 -33.77
N ILE A 706 -0.11 43.25 -32.97
CA ILE A 706 -1.52 43.12 -33.34
C ILE A 706 -2.31 44.28 -32.75
N THR A 707 -3.03 45.01 -33.60
CA THR A 707 -3.78 46.21 -33.23
C THR A 707 -5.19 45.87 -32.77
N ASP A 708 -5.67 46.51 -31.70
CA ASP A 708 -6.98 46.22 -31.11
C ASP A 708 -8.15 46.53 -32.06
N GLU A 709 -8.04 47.55 -32.91
CA GLU A 709 -9.05 47.94 -33.91
C GLU A 709 -9.28 46.91 -35.04
N SER A 710 -8.40 45.92 -35.25
CA SER A 710 -8.55 44.94 -36.34
C SER A 710 -8.31 43.48 -35.99
N GLY A 711 -7.65 43.18 -34.87
CA GLY A 711 -7.12 41.84 -34.62
C GLY A 711 -6.01 41.46 -35.61
N GLY A 712 -5.60 40.20 -35.58
CA GLY A 712 -4.47 39.68 -36.36
C GLY A 712 -4.07 38.26 -35.99
N THR A 713 -2.97 37.79 -36.56
CA THR A 713 -2.48 36.41 -36.39
C THR A 713 -0.96 36.40 -36.28
N VAL A 714 -0.38 35.68 -35.32
CA VAL A 714 1.07 35.38 -35.28
C VAL A 714 1.28 33.87 -35.41
N THR A 715 2.36 33.43 -36.06
CA THR A 715 2.67 32.01 -36.24
C THR A 715 4.17 31.76 -36.29
N GLU A 716 4.66 30.85 -35.48
CA GLU A 716 6.05 30.36 -35.49
C GLU A 716 6.11 28.91 -35.98
N THR A 717 7.19 28.52 -36.64
CA THR A 717 7.49 27.16 -37.10
C THR A 717 8.74 26.62 -36.41
N ALA A 718 8.60 25.55 -35.63
CA ALA A 718 9.71 24.97 -34.88
C ALA A 718 10.78 24.38 -35.80
N ALA A 719 12.04 24.78 -35.61
CA ALA A 719 13.15 24.45 -36.51
C ALA A 719 13.56 22.96 -36.51
N ASN A 720 13.09 22.17 -35.53
CA ASN A 720 13.52 20.79 -35.25
C ASN A 720 12.60 19.71 -35.85
N ASP A 721 11.27 19.89 -35.79
CA ASP A 721 10.29 18.95 -36.39
C ASP A 721 9.38 19.61 -37.45
N GLY A 722 9.42 20.94 -37.59
CA GLY A 722 8.58 21.68 -38.52
C GLY A 722 7.11 21.75 -38.13
N SER A 723 6.77 21.47 -36.87
CA SER A 723 5.48 21.83 -36.26
C SER A 723 5.30 23.35 -36.19
N THR A 724 4.07 23.82 -35.97
CA THR A 724 3.78 25.27 -35.81
C THR A 724 2.91 25.53 -34.60
N ALA A 725 2.98 26.74 -34.07
CA ALA A 725 1.96 27.30 -33.18
C ALA A 725 1.47 28.63 -33.75
N THR A 726 0.16 28.76 -33.87
CA THR A 726 -0.57 29.93 -34.36
C THR A 726 -1.43 30.50 -33.23
N VAL A 727 -1.40 31.83 -33.07
CA VAL A 727 -2.29 32.58 -32.20
C VAL A 727 -3.17 33.48 -33.08
N ASP A 728 -4.47 33.21 -33.10
CA ASP A 728 -5.46 34.07 -33.75
C ASP A 728 -6.11 34.99 -32.70
N VAL A 729 -6.10 36.29 -32.99
CA VAL A 729 -6.50 37.37 -32.06
C VAL A 729 -7.63 38.18 -32.68
N GLU A 730 -8.79 38.24 -32.03
CA GLU A 730 -9.93 39.06 -32.50
C GLU A 730 -9.77 40.55 -32.15
N SER A 731 -10.51 41.41 -32.85
CA SER A 731 -10.57 42.83 -32.53
C SER A 731 -11.23 43.07 -31.17
N GLY A 732 -10.58 43.85 -30.32
CA GLY A 732 -11.00 44.12 -28.95
C GLY A 732 -10.52 43.11 -27.89
N THR A 733 -9.69 42.13 -28.25
CA THR A 733 -9.14 41.14 -27.30
C THR A 733 -8.20 41.77 -26.27
N THR A 734 -7.48 42.84 -26.63
CA THR A 734 -6.59 43.61 -25.75
C THR A 734 -7.03 45.08 -25.65
N THR A 735 -6.64 45.77 -24.56
CA THR A 735 -7.03 47.18 -24.32
C THR A 735 -6.11 48.17 -25.04
N GLY A 736 -5.80 47.90 -26.31
CA GLY A 736 -4.80 48.59 -27.14
C GLY A 736 -3.83 47.63 -27.82
N ASP A 737 -3.03 48.16 -28.76
CA ASP A 737 -2.01 47.43 -29.52
C ASP A 737 -1.13 46.54 -28.63
N ALA A 738 -1.05 45.25 -28.99
CA ALA A 738 -0.36 44.22 -28.23
C ALA A 738 0.74 43.56 -29.07
N THR A 739 1.94 43.52 -28.54
CA THR A 739 3.03 42.70 -29.06
C THR A 739 2.81 41.26 -28.60
N PHE A 740 2.57 40.34 -29.53
CA PHE A 740 2.55 38.91 -29.28
C PHE A 740 3.88 38.28 -29.71
N THR A 741 4.39 37.35 -28.91
CA THR A 741 5.65 36.64 -29.15
C THR A 741 5.44 35.15 -28.97
N VAL A 742 5.90 34.37 -29.95
CA VAL A 742 5.92 32.89 -29.92
C VAL A 742 7.37 32.44 -30.06
N MET A 743 7.85 31.64 -29.11
CA MET A 743 9.21 31.07 -29.12
C MET A 743 9.14 29.55 -29.18
N THR A 744 10.08 28.89 -29.86
CA THR A 744 10.15 27.43 -29.93
C THR A 744 11.38 26.87 -29.24
N PHE A 745 11.24 25.75 -28.54
CA PHE A 745 12.33 25.03 -27.85
C PHE A 745 12.34 23.55 -28.23
N THR A 746 13.45 22.85 -28.00
CA THR A 746 13.46 21.38 -28.13
C THR A 746 12.99 20.72 -26.83
N THR A 747 12.26 19.61 -26.95
CA THR A 747 11.78 18.83 -25.80
C THR A 747 12.91 18.34 -24.89
N ASN A 748 14.08 18.00 -25.46
CA ASN A 748 15.25 17.55 -24.70
C ASN A 748 15.86 18.63 -23.79
N GLU A 749 15.74 19.90 -24.14
CA GLU A 749 16.30 21.01 -23.36
C GLU A 749 15.35 21.45 -22.25
N VAL A 750 14.04 21.47 -22.53
CA VAL A 750 13.01 21.87 -21.54
C VAL A 750 12.72 20.74 -20.56
N TYR A 751 12.45 19.51 -21.01
CA TYR A 751 12.15 18.40 -20.10
C TYR A 751 13.37 17.94 -19.25
N ALA A 752 14.54 18.55 -19.44
CA ALA A 752 15.71 18.38 -18.58
C ALA A 752 15.71 19.32 -17.35
N SER A 753 14.96 20.42 -17.38
CA SER A 753 14.65 21.27 -16.21
C SER A 753 13.22 21.10 -15.72
N ASP A 754 12.28 20.91 -16.65
CA ASP A 754 10.82 20.94 -16.46
C ASP A 754 10.24 19.54 -16.82
N PRO A 755 10.53 18.46 -16.07
CA PRO A 755 10.23 17.10 -16.49
C PRO A 755 8.72 16.81 -16.59
N LEU A 756 8.33 15.92 -17.53
CA LEU A 756 6.97 15.39 -17.59
C LEU A 756 6.66 14.49 -16.39
N PRO A 757 5.40 14.49 -15.88
CA PRO A 757 4.89 13.47 -14.96
C PRO A 757 5.08 12.05 -15.50
N SER A 758 5.17 11.05 -14.60
CA SER A 758 5.44 9.64 -14.94
C SER A 758 4.43 9.00 -15.90
N GLU A 759 3.22 9.53 -15.91
CA GLU A 759 2.05 9.15 -16.68
C GLU A 759 1.97 9.84 -18.05
N LEU A 760 2.95 10.69 -18.40
CA LEU A 760 3.07 11.36 -19.69
C LEU A 760 4.43 11.11 -20.37
N GLN A 761 4.44 11.16 -21.70
CA GLN A 761 5.63 11.11 -22.53
C GLN A 761 5.56 12.16 -23.66
N PRO A 762 6.69 12.54 -24.28
CA PRO A 762 6.69 13.46 -25.41
C PRO A 762 5.92 12.89 -26.62
N GLY A 763 5.05 13.71 -27.22
CA GLY A 763 4.33 13.40 -28.46
C GLY A 763 5.01 14.07 -29.67
N GLY A 764 5.18 15.39 -29.61
CA GLY A 764 6.01 16.17 -30.54
C GLY A 764 7.46 16.34 -30.07
N GLN A 765 8.32 16.94 -30.89
CA GLN A 765 9.70 17.26 -30.52
C GLN A 765 9.91 18.74 -30.18
N ALA A 766 8.98 19.61 -30.54
CA ALA A 766 8.95 21.03 -30.18
C ALA A 766 8.08 21.35 -28.94
N ILE A 767 8.42 22.46 -28.29
CA ILE A 767 7.68 23.12 -27.22
C ILE A 767 7.55 24.61 -27.58
N PHE A 768 6.42 25.23 -27.24
CA PHE A 768 6.06 26.58 -27.65
C PHE A 768 5.78 27.47 -26.43
N ASP A 769 6.58 28.52 -26.23
CA ASP A 769 6.26 29.57 -25.26
C ASP A 769 5.52 30.69 -25.98
N ILE A 770 4.31 30.99 -25.52
CA ILE A 770 3.46 32.04 -26.08
C ILE A 770 3.28 33.13 -25.03
N SER A 771 3.43 34.40 -25.43
CA SER A 771 3.28 35.55 -24.54
C SER A 771 2.76 36.78 -25.28
N ALA A 772 2.19 37.73 -24.53
CA ALA A 772 1.68 38.99 -25.07
C ALA A 772 2.00 40.16 -24.12
N SER A 773 2.14 41.37 -24.68
CA SER A 773 2.31 42.60 -23.88
C SER A 773 1.72 43.84 -24.55
N VAL A 774 1.09 44.71 -23.76
CA VAL A 774 0.59 46.03 -24.20
C VAL A 774 1.48 47.10 -23.58
N GLY A 775 2.11 47.93 -24.42
CA GLY A 775 3.02 48.99 -23.96
C GLY A 775 4.24 48.48 -23.15
N GLY A 776 4.64 47.23 -23.31
CA GLY A 776 5.70 46.57 -22.52
C GLY A 776 5.25 46.03 -21.15
N THR A 777 3.95 46.04 -20.85
CA THR A 777 3.36 45.34 -19.69
C THR A 777 2.77 44.02 -20.17
N ALA A 778 3.13 42.89 -19.55
CA ALA A 778 2.62 41.58 -19.93
C ALA A 778 1.08 41.48 -19.78
N VAL A 779 0.43 40.81 -20.73
CA VAL A 779 -0.98 40.44 -20.67
C VAL A 779 -1.07 38.97 -20.31
N THR A 780 -1.60 38.65 -19.13
CA THR A 780 -1.60 37.30 -18.56
C THR A 780 -2.94 36.59 -18.62
N THR A 781 -4.05 37.33 -18.79
CA THR A 781 -5.40 36.75 -18.94
C THR A 781 -6.22 37.43 -20.04
N PHE A 782 -7.17 36.67 -20.59
CA PHE A 782 -8.00 37.00 -21.76
C PHE A 782 -9.49 36.71 -21.49
N ASP A 783 -9.96 37.00 -20.27
CA ASP A 783 -11.26 36.56 -19.73
C ASP A 783 -12.50 37.14 -20.44
N VAL A 784 -12.33 38.14 -21.31
CA VAL A 784 -13.42 38.84 -22.03
C VAL A 784 -13.57 38.33 -23.47
N GLN A 785 -12.47 37.95 -24.11
CA GLN A 785 -12.39 37.30 -25.42
C GLN A 785 -11.18 36.35 -25.36
N PRO A 786 -11.39 35.03 -25.23
CA PRO A 786 -10.28 34.08 -25.22
C PRO A 786 -9.67 33.92 -26.61
N LEU A 787 -8.40 33.54 -26.64
CA LEU A 787 -7.62 33.38 -27.87
C LEU A 787 -7.87 32.02 -28.51
N SER A 788 -7.86 31.97 -29.84
CA SER A 788 -7.83 30.71 -30.59
C SER A 788 -6.38 30.31 -30.85
N LEU A 789 -5.94 29.20 -30.27
CA LEU A 789 -4.63 28.60 -30.51
C LEU A 789 -4.76 27.40 -31.43
N SER A 790 -3.83 27.29 -32.39
CA SER A 790 -3.76 26.19 -33.34
C SER A 790 -2.32 25.69 -33.49
N PHE A 791 -2.10 24.42 -33.16
CA PHE A 791 -0.80 23.75 -33.24
C PHE A 791 -0.83 22.73 -34.39
N THR A 792 0.05 22.86 -35.40
CA THR A 792 0.15 21.84 -36.46
C THR A 792 1.34 20.94 -36.20
N TYR A 793 1.18 19.64 -36.45
CA TYR A 793 2.23 18.64 -36.28
C TYR A 793 2.46 17.84 -37.58
N ARG A 794 3.52 17.03 -37.61
CA ARG A 794 3.82 16.16 -38.76
C ARG A 794 3.96 14.73 -38.27
N GLU A 795 3.06 13.84 -38.71
CA GLU A 795 3.05 12.41 -38.36
C GLU A 795 4.46 11.80 -38.43
N ASN A 796 5.17 12.03 -39.53
CA ASN A 796 6.51 11.48 -39.77
C ASN A 796 7.65 12.13 -38.97
N GLN A 797 7.36 13.11 -38.10
CA GLN A 797 8.30 13.77 -37.18
C GLN A 797 7.84 13.71 -35.71
N LEU A 798 6.76 12.99 -35.39
CA LEU A 798 6.39 12.68 -34.01
C LEU A 798 7.48 11.85 -33.30
N VAL A 799 7.48 11.89 -31.97
CA VAL A 799 8.43 11.12 -31.15
C VAL A 799 8.14 9.62 -31.27
N GLN A 800 9.21 8.80 -31.29
CA GLN A 800 9.09 7.34 -31.45
C GLN A 800 8.08 6.75 -30.45
N GLY A 801 7.14 5.95 -30.97
CA GLY A 801 6.03 5.38 -30.20
C GLY A 801 4.76 6.25 -30.10
N ALA A 802 4.73 7.46 -30.67
CA ALA A 802 3.51 8.26 -30.69
C ALA A 802 2.54 7.79 -31.79
N SER A 803 1.28 7.64 -31.42
CA SER A 803 0.13 7.51 -32.32
C SER A 803 -0.61 8.84 -32.35
N GLU A 804 -1.16 9.23 -33.50
CA GLU A 804 -1.93 10.48 -33.63
C GLU A 804 -3.16 10.52 -32.71
N ASN A 805 -3.75 9.36 -32.41
CA ASN A 805 -4.92 9.22 -31.53
C ASN A 805 -4.58 9.45 -30.04
N ASP A 806 -3.31 9.26 -29.68
CA ASP A 806 -2.82 9.34 -28.30
C ASP A 806 -2.17 10.70 -28.00
N LEU A 807 -2.06 11.59 -29.00
CA LEU A 807 -1.60 12.96 -28.82
C LEU A 807 -2.57 13.76 -27.93
N ARG A 808 -2.01 14.61 -27.08
CA ARG A 808 -2.72 15.63 -26.30
C ARG A 808 -1.92 16.93 -26.33
N LEU A 809 -2.60 18.06 -26.15
CA LEU A 809 -1.92 19.31 -25.80
C LEU A 809 -1.74 19.34 -24.29
N ALA A 810 -0.56 19.73 -23.82
CA ALA A 810 -0.29 20.01 -22.42
C ALA A 810 0.25 21.42 -22.24
N VAL A 811 0.06 21.95 -21.04
CA VAL A 811 0.51 23.26 -20.58
C VAL A 811 1.45 23.08 -19.39
N PHE A 812 2.49 23.91 -19.27
CA PHE A 812 3.35 23.93 -18.09
C PHE A 812 2.87 24.99 -17.09
N GLU A 813 2.51 24.55 -15.89
CA GLU A 813 2.07 25.42 -14.80
C GLU A 813 3.28 25.78 -13.91
N GLN A 814 3.71 27.04 -13.99
CA GLN A 814 4.90 27.56 -13.30
C GLN A 814 4.73 27.63 -11.78
N ILE A 815 3.50 27.55 -11.27
CA ILE A 815 3.21 27.49 -9.83
C ILE A 815 3.36 26.06 -9.28
N GLU A 816 3.08 25.04 -10.10
CA GLU A 816 3.12 23.62 -9.71
C GLU A 816 4.38 22.88 -10.20
N ASP A 817 5.22 23.55 -11.02
CA ASP A 817 6.47 23.01 -11.61
C ASP A 817 6.22 21.74 -12.44
N SER A 818 5.05 21.69 -13.09
CA SER A 818 4.43 20.46 -13.62
C SER A 818 3.70 20.70 -14.95
N TRP A 819 3.51 19.62 -15.72
CA TRP A 819 2.79 19.61 -16.99
C TRP A 819 1.38 19.02 -16.83
N HIS A 820 0.37 19.74 -17.31
CA HIS A 820 -1.04 19.39 -17.20
C HIS A 820 -1.67 19.24 -18.59
N VAL A 821 -2.44 18.17 -18.82
CA VAL A 821 -3.14 17.96 -20.09
C VAL A 821 -4.33 18.91 -20.19
N LEU A 822 -4.48 19.55 -21.35
CA LEU A 822 -5.63 20.37 -21.70
C LEU A 822 -6.69 19.47 -22.36
N GLU A 823 -7.56 18.88 -21.53
CA GLU A 823 -8.60 17.93 -21.99
C GLU A 823 -9.63 18.57 -22.96
N ASP A 824 -9.78 19.90 -22.93
CA ASP A 824 -10.61 20.66 -23.88
C ASP A 824 -9.90 20.93 -25.23
N ALA A 825 -8.64 20.49 -25.42
CA ALA A 825 -7.92 20.66 -26.68
C ALA A 825 -8.33 19.58 -27.72
N VAL A 826 -8.76 20.03 -28.90
CA VAL A 826 -9.32 19.16 -29.95
C VAL A 826 -8.23 18.75 -30.94
N VAL A 827 -7.95 17.45 -31.01
CA VAL A 827 -7.04 16.85 -32.01
C VAL A 827 -7.81 16.48 -33.27
N ASP A 828 -7.43 17.04 -34.41
CA ASP A 828 -7.91 16.66 -35.75
C ASP A 828 -6.78 15.97 -36.53
N THR A 829 -6.89 14.64 -36.63
CA THR A 829 -5.95 13.77 -37.35
C THR A 829 -6.15 13.78 -38.88
N ALA A 830 -7.22 14.38 -39.39
CA ALA A 830 -7.42 14.59 -40.83
C ALA A 830 -6.76 15.89 -41.33
N THR A 831 -6.43 16.82 -40.43
CA THR A 831 -5.68 18.06 -40.72
C THR A 831 -4.33 18.16 -39.99
N ASN A 832 -3.95 17.13 -39.23
CA ASN A 832 -2.75 17.08 -38.37
C ASN A 832 -2.61 18.33 -37.47
N THR A 833 -3.73 18.76 -36.88
CA THR A 833 -3.85 20.00 -36.11
C THR A 833 -4.42 19.71 -34.71
N ILE A 834 -3.98 20.46 -33.70
CA ILE A 834 -4.58 20.48 -32.37
C ILE A 834 -5.01 21.92 -32.06
N THR A 835 -6.29 22.14 -31.75
CA THR A 835 -6.82 23.48 -31.44
C THR A 835 -7.26 23.60 -29.99
N TYR A 836 -7.09 24.79 -29.41
CA TYR A 836 -7.44 25.07 -28.01
C TYR A 836 -7.88 26.53 -27.85
N ILE A 837 -8.85 26.78 -26.96
CA ILE A 837 -9.35 28.13 -26.65
C ILE A 837 -8.72 28.60 -25.34
N ALA A 838 -7.76 29.50 -25.42
CA ALA A 838 -6.91 29.90 -24.31
C ALA A 838 -7.36 31.21 -23.65
N ASN A 839 -7.62 31.17 -22.33
CA ASN A 839 -7.85 32.37 -21.51
C ASN A 839 -6.56 32.91 -20.86
N HIS A 840 -5.42 32.24 -21.02
CA HIS A 840 -4.10 32.63 -20.54
C HIS A 840 -3.02 32.15 -21.53
N LEU A 841 -1.81 32.72 -21.46
CA LEU A 841 -0.69 32.36 -22.33
C LEU A 841 0.54 31.98 -21.49
N THR A 842 1.18 30.87 -21.85
CA THR A 842 2.35 30.29 -21.17
C THR A 842 3.05 29.30 -22.13
N ARG A 843 3.75 28.30 -21.60
CA ARG A 843 4.43 27.21 -22.29
C ARG A 843 3.49 26.04 -22.61
N PHE A 844 3.49 25.60 -23.87
CA PHE A 844 2.65 24.50 -24.39
C PHE A 844 3.50 23.41 -25.08
N ALA A 845 3.06 22.16 -24.99
CA ALA A 845 3.72 21.01 -25.62
C ALA A 845 2.72 19.98 -26.16
N ILE A 846 3.12 19.23 -27.19
CA ILE A 846 2.38 18.04 -27.63
C ILE A 846 2.93 16.82 -26.89
N VAL A 847 2.08 16.20 -26.06
CA VAL A 847 2.40 15.04 -25.23
C VAL A 847 1.55 13.83 -25.63
N ARG A 848 1.80 12.69 -25.00
CA ARG A 848 0.97 11.48 -25.03
C ARG A 848 0.96 10.82 -23.64
N PRO A 849 0.00 9.93 -23.32
CA PRO A 849 0.11 9.06 -22.15
C PRO A 849 1.42 8.24 -22.16
N ALA A 850 1.97 7.97 -20.99
CA ALA A 850 3.06 7.01 -20.84
C ALA A 850 2.53 5.58 -21.01
N ASP A 851 2.97 4.90 -22.07
CA ASP A 851 2.65 3.50 -22.25
C ASP A 851 3.41 2.63 -21.24
N ILE A 852 2.64 1.99 -20.36
CA ILE A 852 3.10 1.06 -19.31
C ILE A 852 2.60 -0.37 -19.54
N ILE A 853 1.88 -0.61 -20.64
CA ILE A 853 1.41 -1.95 -20.99
C ILE A 853 2.63 -2.77 -21.44
N ARG A 854 2.62 -4.08 -21.16
CA ARG A 854 3.71 -4.97 -21.57
C ARG A 854 3.27 -5.75 -22.82
N PRO A 855 4.14 -5.84 -23.83
CA PRO A 855 3.85 -6.54 -25.06
C PRO A 855 3.63 -8.02 -24.77
N ALA A 856 2.77 -8.67 -25.57
CA ALA A 856 2.60 -10.10 -25.48
C ALA A 856 3.92 -10.83 -25.79
N LEU A 857 4.14 -12.00 -25.20
CA LEU A 857 5.34 -12.79 -25.47
C LEU A 857 5.36 -13.32 -26.92
N PRO A 858 6.54 -13.57 -27.53
CA PRO A 858 6.63 -14.20 -28.83
C PRO A 858 6.01 -15.61 -28.79
N THR A 859 5.19 -15.94 -29.78
CA THR A 859 4.49 -17.23 -29.86
C THR A 859 5.17 -18.17 -30.87
N ASN A 860 4.81 -19.46 -30.86
CA ASN A 860 5.36 -20.47 -31.78
C ASN A 860 6.91 -20.51 -31.83
N VAL A 861 7.54 -20.27 -30.67
CA VAL A 861 9.01 -20.28 -30.54
C VAL A 861 9.57 -21.68 -30.74
N SER A 862 10.59 -21.80 -31.57
CA SER A 862 11.27 -23.04 -31.95
C SER A 862 12.77 -22.81 -32.12
N ALA A 863 13.57 -23.87 -31.95
CA ALA A 863 15.01 -23.86 -32.15
C ALA A 863 15.44 -25.13 -32.90
N VAL A 864 16.00 -24.98 -34.11
CA VAL A 864 16.34 -26.09 -35.02
C VAL A 864 17.82 -26.07 -35.36
N ALA A 865 18.47 -27.23 -35.44
CA ALA A 865 19.89 -27.32 -35.74
C ALA A 865 20.23 -26.84 -37.17
N ILE A 866 21.30 -26.06 -37.29
CA ILE A 866 21.90 -25.63 -38.55
C ILE A 866 23.41 -25.95 -38.57
N SER A 867 24.07 -25.71 -39.69
CA SER A 867 25.51 -26.00 -39.86
C SER A 867 26.37 -25.14 -38.94
N GLY A 868 26.69 -25.66 -37.75
CA GLY A 868 27.50 -24.97 -36.73
C GLY A 868 26.70 -24.01 -35.84
N GLY A 869 25.43 -24.30 -35.56
CA GLY A 869 24.61 -23.44 -34.70
C GLY A 869 23.14 -23.86 -34.57
N ALA A 870 22.34 -22.96 -34.02
CA ALA A 870 20.88 -23.07 -33.93
C ALA A 870 20.19 -21.96 -34.75
N LYS A 871 19.08 -22.30 -35.41
CA LYS A 871 18.13 -21.34 -35.96
C LYS A 871 16.90 -21.25 -35.07
N LEU A 872 16.69 -20.06 -34.53
CA LEU A 872 15.49 -19.69 -33.80
C LEU A 872 14.41 -19.23 -34.78
N SER A 873 13.15 -19.55 -34.53
CA SER A 873 12.00 -19.02 -35.28
C SER A 873 10.77 -18.91 -34.39
N TRP A 874 9.97 -17.87 -34.60
CA TRP A 874 8.82 -17.49 -33.75
C TRP A 874 7.80 -16.67 -34.55
N GLN A 875 6.71 -16.27 -33.89
CA GLN A 875 5.77 -15.27 -34.37
C GLN A 875 5.77 -14.06 -33.43
N ASN A 876 5.82 -12.87 -34.02
CA ASN A 876 5.71 -11.62 -33.27
C ASN A 876 4.24 -11.41 -32.84
N PRO A 877 3.98 -10.71 -31.71
CA PRO A 877 2.64 -10.22 -31.39
C PRO A 877 2.04 -9.39 -32.55
N PRO A 878 0.72 -9.46 -32.77
CA PRO A 878 0.04 -8.76 -33.86
C PRO A 878 -0.20 -7.26 -33.58
N THR A 879 -0.12 -6.88 -32.30
CA THR A 879 -0.32 -5.54 -31.74
C THR A 879 0.67 -5.38 -30.59
N ASP A 880 1.00 -4.14 -30.22
CA ASP A 880 1.92 -3.84 -29.11
C ASP A 880 3.27 -4.58 -29.26
N PHE A 881 4.05 -4.18 -30.27
CA PHE A 881 5.32 -4.82 -30.61
C PHE A 881 6.22 -3.93 -31.49
N HIS A 882 7.53 -4.00 -31.26
CA HIS A 882 8.56 -3.37 -32.07
C HIS A 882 9.69 -4.33 -32.47
N HIS A 883 10.22 -5.09 -31.51
CA HIS A 883 11.33 -6.04 -31.72
C HIS A 883 11.37 -7.15 -30.68
N VAL A 884 12.04 -8.27 -31.00
CA VAL A 884 12.42 -9.31 -30.03
C VAL A 884 13.86 -9.11 -29.58
N ARG A 885 14.07 -9.22 -28.26
CA ARG A 885 15.36 -9.35 -27.58
C ARG A 885 15.61 -10.82 -27.23
N ILE A 886 16.82 -11.33 -27.44
CA ILE A 886 17.17 -12.74 -27.26
C ILE A 886 18.37 -12.90 -26.32
N THR A 887 18.22 -13.67 -25.24
CA THR A 887 19.32 -14.11 -24.38
C THR A 887 19.50 -15.63 -24.40
N ARG A 888 20.70 -16.10 -24.03
CA ARG A 888 21.09 -17.52 -24.02
C ARG A 888 21.71 -17.94 -22.69
N GLY A 889 21.13 -18.92 -22.01
CA GLY A 889 21.57 -19.49 -20.73
C GLY A 889 21.98 -20.97 -20.82
N LEU A 890 22.51 -21.52 -19.73
CA LEU A 890 22.84 -22.95 -19.60
C LEU A 890 21.72 -23.73 -18.88
N THR A 891 20.87 -23.04 -18.13
CA THR A 891 19.68 -23.57 -17.45
C THR A 891 18.46 -22.71 -17.76
N ALA A 892 17.26 -23.28 -17.58
CA ALA A 892 15.98 -22.57 -17.74
C ALA A 892 15.72 -21.46 -16.68
N GLN A 893 16.60 -21.30 -15.68
CA GLN A 893 16.53 -20.27 -14.65
C GLN A 893 17.54 -19.13 -14.88
N ASP A 894 18.47 -19.28 -15.84
CA ASP A 894 19.46 -18.24 -16.15
C ASP A 894 18.82 -17.09 -16.92
N ALA A 895 19.06 -15.85 -16.47
CA ALA A 895 18.73 -14.65 -17.24
C ALA A 895 19.42 -14.60 -18.62
N GLY A 896 20.52 -15.34 -18.77
CA GLY A 896 21.24 -15.56 -20.02
C GLY A 896 22.10 -14.39 -20.49
N THR A 897 23.10 -14.69 -21.32
CA THR A 897 23.89 -13.69 -22.04
C THR A 897 23.07 -13.12 -23.19
N LEU A 898 23.03 -11.80 -23.34
CA LEU A 898 22.39 -11.13 -24.48
C LEU A 898 23.12 -11.48 -25.79
N ILE A 899 22.41 -12.09 -26.74
CA ILE A 899 22.95 -12.44 -28.07
C ILE A 899 22.33 -11.60 -29.20
N ALA A 900 21.09 -11.11 -29.05
CA ALA A 900 20.46 -10.20 -30.00
C ALA A 900 19.59 -9.15 -29.29
N GLY A 901 19.74 -7.88 -29.66
CA GLY A 901 19.10 -6.75 -28.98
C GLY A 901 17.82 -6.23 -29.65
N ASP A 902 17.81 -6.12 -30.98
CA ASP A 902 16.70 -5.58 -31.80
C ASP A 902 16.50 -6.51 -33.01
N VAL A 903 15.62 -7.51 -32.86
CA VAL A 903 15.26 -8.44 -33.95
C VAL A 903 13.78 -8.26 -34.31
N ARG A 904 13.52 -7.51 -35.37
CA ARG A 904 12.16 -7.20 -35.86
C ARG A 904 11.57 -8.29 -36.76
N GLY A 905 12.41 -9.18 -37.26
CA GLY A 905 11.99 -10.36 -38.01
C GLY A 905 11.41 -11.45 -37.10
N THR A 906 11.11 -12.61 -37.69
CA THR A 906 10.52 -13.79 -37.04
C THR A 906 11.50 -14.96 -36.89
N SER A 907 12.81 -14.71 -37.08
CA SER A 907 13.87 -15.72 -36.96
C SER A 907 15.23 -15.10 -36.69
N TYR A 908 16.11 -15.85 -36.02
CA TYR A 908 17.51 -15.49 -35.75
C TYR A 908 18.40 -16.73 -35.88
N GLU A 909 19.67 -16.56 -36.28
CA GLU A 909 20.62 -17.66 -36.45
C GLU A 909 21.83 -17.46 -35.53
N ASP A 910 21.98 -18.33 -34.53
CA ASP A 910 23.07 -18.34 -33.58
C ASP A 910 24.11 -19.38 -33.97
N ILE A 911 25.11 -18.92 -34.72
CA ILE A 911 26.27 -19.71 -35.19
C ILE A 911 27.40 -19.84 -34.14
N SER A 912 27.08 -19.66 -32.85
CA SER A 912 28.06 -19.69 -31.74
C SER A 912 27.77 -20.76 -30.68
N VAL A 913 26.95 -21.75 -31.02
CA VAL A 913 26.68 -22.96 -30.23
C VAL A 913 27.16 -24.17 -31.02
N SER A 914 28.06 -24.98 -30.45
CA SER A 914 28.65 -26.13 -31.14
C SER A 914 28.11 -27.48 -30.68
N ASP A 915 28.21 -27.80 -29.38
CA ASP A 915 28.08 -29.21 -28.92
C ASP A 915 27.22 -29.43 -27.66
N GLU A 916 26.84 -28.38 -26.91
CA GLU A 916 26.19 -28.49 -25.59
C GLU A 916 24.74 -27.94 -25.60
N PRO A 917 23.83 -28.44 -24.74
CA PRO A 917 22.47 -27.91 -24.60
C PRO A 917 22.44 -26.47 -24.06
N VAL A 918 21.57 -25.63 -24.63
CA VAL A 918 21.39 -24.22 -24.23
C VAL A 918 19.92 -23.81 -24.22
N TYR A 919 19.56 -22.91 -23.32
CA TYR A 919 18.22 -22.33 -23.23
C TYR A 919 18.22 -20.93 -23.85
N TYR A 920 17.27 -20.66 -24.72
CA TYR A 920 17.05 -19.34 -25.32
C TYR A 920 15.80 -18.69 -24.73
N ASN A 921 15.93 -17.42 -24.33
CA ASN A 921 14.83 -16.61 -23.81
C ASN A 921 14.54 -15.49 -24.82
N LEU A 922 13.35 -15.50 -25.42
CA LEU A 922 12.88 -14.49 -26.36
C LEU A 922 11.88 -13.57 -25.65
N VAL A 923 12.12 -12.26 -25.70
CA VAL A 923 11.33 -11.23 -25.04
C VAL A 923 10.88 -10.22 -26.07
N SER A 924 9.57 -10.02 -26.23
CA SER A 924 9.03 -8.91 -27.01
C SER A 924 9.32 -7.60 -26.32
N VAL A 925 9.58 -6.58 -27.11
CA VAL A 925 9.73 -5.19 -26.71
C VAL A 925 8.88 -4.35 -27.65
N ASP A 926 8.12 -3.42 -27.10
CA ASP A 926 7.27 -2.47 -27.82
C ASP A 926 8.04 -1.19 -28.23
N LEU A 927 7.31 -0.14 -28.65
CA LEU A 927 7.89 1.14 -29.08
C LEU A 927 8.25 2.10 -27.93
N ALA A 928 7.68 1.92 -26.74
CA ALA A 928 7.98 2.68 -25.51
C ALA A 928 9.13 2.04 -24.69
N GLY A 929 9.40 0.75 -24.89
CA GLY A 929 10.49 -0.01 -24.29
C GLY A 929 10.08 -0.99 -23.18
N ASN A 930 8.77 -1.21 -22.96
CA ASN A 930 8.31 -2.24 -22.02
C ASN A 930 8.61 -3.64 -22.59
N ARG A 931 8.46 -4.68 -21.76
CA ARG A 931 8.98 -6.02 -22.08
C ARG A 931 8.05 -7.13 -21.65
N SER A 932 7.86 -8.11 -22.51
CA SER A 932 7.10 -9.33 -22.19
C SER A 932 7.79 -10.17 -21.11
N GLY A 933 7.08 -11.18 -20.61
CA GLY A 933 7.75 -12.35 -20.03
C GLY A 933 8.58 -13.10 -21.09
N PRO A 934 9.59 -13.89 -20.70
CA PRO A 934 10.40 -14.65 -21.65
C PRO A 934 9.63 -15.85 -22.20
N ALA A 935 9.52 -15.93 -23.52
CA ALA A 935 9.19 -17.17 -24.23
C ALA A 935 10.47 -18.01 -24.31
N MET A 936 10.50 -19.18 -23.66
CA MET A 936 11.69 -20.00 -23.52
C MET A 936 11.70 -21.17 -24.50
N VAL A 937 12.87 -21.52 -25.05
CA VAL A 937 13.08 -22.74 -25.84
C VAL A 937 14.43 -23.38 -25.55
N LEU A 938 14.44 -24.70 -25.36
CA LEU A 938 15.66 -25.50 -25.26
C LEU A 938 16.16 -25.85 -26.66
N PHE A 939 17.44 -25.59 -26.93
CA PHE A 939 18.17 -26.19 -28.02
C PHE A 939 19.17 -27.20 -27.46
N ASP A 940 18.92 -28.49 -27.69
CA ASP A 940 19.85 -29.56 -27.37
C ASP A 940 20.25 -30.26 -28.68
N PRO A 941 21.51 -30.13 -29.13
CA PRO A 941 21.96 -30.73 -30.38
C PRO A 941 21.92 -32.27 -30.35
N SER A 942 21.94 -32.90 -29.17
CA SER A 942 21.88 -34.37 -29.03
C SER A 942 20.51 -34.95 -29.42
N LEU A 943 19.43 -34.18 -29.26
CA LEU A 943 18.06 -34.62 -29.59
C LEU A 943 17.86 -34.82 -31.10
N SER A 944 18.67 -34.16 -31.93
CA SER A 944 18.68 -34.36 -33.39
C SER A 944 19.09 -35.78 -33.83
N SER A 945 19.55 -36.63 -32.90
CA SER A 945 19.89 -38.03 -33.16
C SER A 945 18.70 -39.01 -33.04
N TYR A 946 17.51 -38.54 -32.62
CA TYR A 946 16.29 -39.35 -32.50
C TYR A 946 15.23 -38.94 -33.53
N SER A 947 14.67 -39.94 -34.21
CA SER A 947 13.71 -39.77 -35.30
C SER A 947 12.26 -39.81 -34.82
N ASP A 948 11.36 -39.30 -35.65
CA ASP A 948 9.92 -39.53 -35.50
C ASP A 948 9.61 -41.03 -35.40
N GLY A 949 8.84 -41.44 -34.41
CA GLY A 949 8.52 -42.85 -34.13
C GLY A 949 9.58 -43.65 -33.34
N ASP A 950 10.70 -43.05 -32.93
CA ASP A 950 11.65 -43.72 -32.03
C ASP A 950 11.01 -44.04 -30.66
N LEU A 951 11.47 -45.13 -30.04
CA LEU A 951 11.10 -45.53 -28.68
C LEU A 951 12.24 -45.22 -27.71
N LEU A 952 12.02 -44.34 -26.74
CA LEU A 952 12.99 -44.00 -25.68
C LEU A 952 12.53 -44.53 -24.31
N ARG A 953 13.48 -44.86 -23.43
CA ARG A 953 13.25 -45.12 -21.99
C ARG A 953 14.32 -44.38 -21.19
N GLY A 954 13.94 -43.82 -20.05
CA GLY A 954 14.91 -43.24 -19.10
C GLY A 954 15.87 -44.28 -18.55
N GLU A 955 16.95 -43.84 -17.91
CA GLU A 955 17.86 -44.72 -17.20
C GLU A 955 17.21 -45.21 -15.89
N SER A 956 16.55 -44.32 -15.15
CA SER A 956 15.88 -44.67 -13.88
C SER A 956 14.42 -45.13 -14.03
N THR A 957 13.72 -44.77 -15.12
CA THR A 957 12.29 -45.05 -15.30
C THR A 957 12.01 -46.35 -16.08
N SER A 958 10.86 -46.97 -15.84
CA SER A 958 10.41 -48.14 -16.61
C SER A 958 9.52 -47.79 -17.82
N GLU A 959 9.12 -46.52 -17.91
CA GLU A 959 8.19 -45.96 -18.89
C GLU A 959 8.85 -45.86 -20.27
N VAL A 960 8.19 -46.42 -21.29
CA VAL A 960 8.63 -46.32 -22.68
C VAL A 960 7.83 -45.21 -23.37
N TRP A 961 8.53 -44.33 -24.05
CA TRP A 961 8.02 -43.14 -24.69
C TRP A 961 8.20 -43.24 -26.21
N ILE A 962 7.12 -43.04 -26.97
CA ILE A 962 7.21 -42.89 -28.42
C ILE A 962 7.37 -41.41 -28.78
N ILE A 963 8.38 -41.09 -29.59
CA ILE A 963 8.74 -39.73 -29.98
C ILE A 963 7.92 -39.27 -31.20
N HIS A 964 7.49 -38.01 -31.20
CA HIS A 964 6.90 -37.35 -32.36
C HIS A 964 7.55 -36.00 -32.62
N ASN A 965 8.01 -35.79 -33.84
CA ASN A 965 8.71 -34.58 -34.27
C ASN A 965 7.91 -33.89 -35.39
N SER A 966 7.01 -32.97 -35.02
CA SER A 966 6.15 -32.19 -35.94
C SER A 966 6.27 -30.69 -35.67
N GLY A 967 6.02 -29.86 -36.69
CA GLY A 967 6.06 -28.39 -36.57
C GLY A 967 7.42 -27.78 -36.23
N GLY A 968 8.50 -28.58 -36.20
CA GLY A 968 9.80 -28.18 -35.62
C GLY A 968 9.85 -28.28 -34.08
N LYS A 969 8.85 -28.91 -33.47
CA LYS A 969 8.70 -29.18 -32.04
C LYS A 969 8.94 -30.67 -31.76
N MET A 970 9.16 -31.01 -30.49
CA MET A 970 9.56 -32.34 -30.04
C MET A 970 8.64 -32.84 -28.92
N PHE A 971 7.88 -33.90 -29.19
CA PHE A 971 6.90 -34.47 -28.27
C PHE A 971 7.21 -35.92 -27.90
N LYS A 972 6.68 -36.35 -26.75
CA LYS A 972 6.66 -37.74 -26.28
C LYS A 972 5.25 -38.15 -25.84
N ARG A 973 4.90 -39.41 -26.04
CA ARG A 973 3.66 -40.04 -25.56
C ARG A 973 3.97 -41.38 -24.90
N HIS A 974 3.28 -41.70 -23.80
CA HIS A 974 3.51 -42.91 -23.02
C HIS A 974 2.99 -44.16 -23.77
N VAL A 975 3.83 -45.19 -23.90
CA VAL A 975 3.48 -46.47 -24.52
C VAL A 975 2.92 -47.43 -23.46
N LEU A 976 1.62 -47.31 -23.18
CA LEU A 976 0.93 -48.01 -22.09
C LEU A 976 0.80 -49.54 -22.26
N PHE A 977 0.98 -50.06 -23.49
CA PHE A 977 0.80 -51.48 -23.81
C PHE A 977 2.16 -52.18 -24.02
N SER A 978 2.51 -53.15 -23.17
CA SER A 978 3.77 -53.90 -23.26
C SER A 978 3.88 -54.84 -24.48
N ASN A 979 2.81 -54.97 -25.26
CA ASN A 979 2.69 -55.69 -26.53
C ASN A 979 2.51 -54.75 -27.74
N PHE A 980 3.03 -53.51 -27.68
CA PHE A 980 2.82 -52.48 -28.72
C PHE A 980 3.25 -52.91 -30.13
N ASP A 981 4.23 -53.82 -30.24
CA ASP A 981 4.66 -54.43 -31.51
C ASP A 981 3.59 -55.32 -32.17
N THR A 982 2.55 -55.74 -31.44
CA THR A 982 1.36 -56.37 -32.03
C THR A 982 0.43 -55.37 -32.74
N PHE A 983 0.51 -54.08 -32.40
CA PHE A 983 -0.19 -53.01 -33.12
C PHE A 983 0.65 -52.47 -34.28
N TYR A 984 1.98 -52.46 -34.13
CA TYR A 984 2.95 -52.01 -35.11
C TYR A 984 4.04 -53.07 -35.36
N PRO A 985 3.80 -54.04 -36.27
CA PRO A 985 4.70 -55.18 -36.49
C PRO A 985 6.13 -54.84 -36.94
N HIS A 986 6.38 -53.61 -37.38
CA HIS A 986 7.73 -53.14 -37.71
C HIS A 986 8.58 -52.78 -36.48
N LEU A 987 7.96 -52.63 -35.30
CA LEU A 987 8.64 -52.45 -34.01
C LEU A 987 8.98 -53.79 -33.33
N ALA A 988 8.63 -54.93 -33.92
CA ALA A 988 8.92 -56.24 -33.36
C ALA A 988 10.40 -56.64 -33.54
N PRO A 989 11.08 -57.18 -32.50
CA PRO A 989 10.61 -57.35 -31.13
C PRO A 989 10.74 -56.04 -30.32
N PHE A 990 9.65 -55.61 -29.67
CA PHE A 990 9.51 -54.29 -29.03
C PHE A 990 10.76 -53.81 -28.27
N TRP A 991 11.21 -54.58 -27.27
CA TRP A 991 12.33 -54.22 -26.39
C TRP A 991 13.71 -54.10 -27.07
N SER A 992 13.87 -54.56 -28.32
CA SER A 992 15.12 -54.34 -29.08
C SER A 992 15.15 -53.01 -29.83
N ASN A 993 14.00 -52.33 -29.95
CA ASN A 993 13.90 -51.00 -30.57
C ASN A 993 13.81 -49.86 -29.52
N VAL A 994 13.66 -50.20 -28.23
CA VAL A 994 13.70 -49.22 -27.13
C VAL A 994 15.14 -48.78 -26.85
N LYS A 995 15.44 -47.51 -27.11
CA LYS A 995 16.71 -46.87 -26.80
C LYS A 995 16.70 -46.40 -25.34
N VAL A 996 17.70 -46.80 -24.55
CA VAL A 996 17.89 -46.27 -23.19
C VAL A 996 18.72 -44.99 -23.29
N VAL A 997 18.21 -43.91 -22.70
CA VAL A 997 18.80 -42.57 -22.71
C VAL A 997 18.69 -41.96 -21.32
N SER A 998 19.45 -40.90 -21.01
CA SER A 998 19.36 -40.26 -19.70
C SER A 998 17.96 -39.70 -19.44
N ASP A 999 17.57 -39.62 -18.17
CA ASP A 999 16.26 -39.09 -17.78
C ASP A 999 16.07 -37.63 -18.24
N SER A 1000 17.18 -36.86 -18.37
CA SER A 1000 17.18 -35.51 -18.95
C SER A 1000 16.83 -35.48 -20.44
N THR A 1001 17.33 -36.43 -21.25
CA THR A 1001 16.95 -36.58 -22.66
C THR A 1001 15.47 -36.89 -22.80
N VAL A 1002 14.89 -37.74 -21.93
CA VAL A 1002 13.44 -37.98 -21.91
C VAL A 1002 12.67 -36.74 -21.42
N ALA A 1003 13.19 -36.01 -20.44
CA ALA A 1003 12.54 -34.80 -19.90
C ALA A 1003 12.43 -33.67 -20.93
N ALA A 1004 13.37 -33.57 -21.87
CA ALA A 1004 13.42 -32.50 -22.88
C ALA A 1004 12.29 -32.56 -23.95
N TYR A 1005 11.62 -33.71 -24.12
CA TYR A 1005 10.45 -33.82 -24.99
C TYR A 1005 9.17 -33.40 -24.25
N SER A 1006 8.35 -32.56 -24.89
CA SER A 1006 7.05 -32.14 -24.36
C SER A 1006 6.07 -33.32 -24.27
N LEU A 1007 5.38 -33.48 -23.15
CA LEU A 1007 4.35 -34.51 -23.01
C LEU A 1007 3.16 -34.18 -23.91
N SER A 1008 2.73 -35.15 -24.72
CA SER A 1008 1.43 -35.14 -25.40
C SER A 1008 0.67 -36.42 -25.08
N ALA A 1009 -0.56 -36.24 -24.63
CA ALA A 1009 -1.53 -37.32 -24.40
C ALA A 1009 -2.42 -37.57 -25.63
N TRP A 1010 -2.23 -36.84 -26.73
CA TRP A 1010 -3.28 -36.67 -27.75
C TRP A 1010 -3.10 -37.56 -28.96
N ILE A 1011 -4.19 -38.21 -29.35
CA ILE A 1011 -4.25 -39.08 -30.53
C ILE A 1011 -5.43 -38.72 -31.44
N ARG A 1012 -5.32 -39.06 -32.71
CA ARG A 1012 -6.47 -39.19 -33.62
C ARG A 1012 -6.36 -40.47 -34.44
N LEU A 1013 -7.50 -41.10 -34.73
CA LEU A 1013 -7.54 -42.25 -35.63
C LEU A 1013 -7.19 -41.80 -37.06
N ASP A 1014 -6.36 -42.55 -37.77
CA ASP A 1014 -6.03 -42.26 -39.17
C ASP A 1014 -7.29 -42.09 -40.05
N GLY A 1015 -7.23 -41.13 -40.97
CA GLY A 1015 -8.39 -40.69 -41.77
C GLY A 1015 -9.45 -39.88 -41.02
N THR A 1016 -9.29 -39.57 -39.72
CA THR A 1016 -10.27 -38.81 -38.93
C THR A 1016 -9.70 -37.49 -38.36
N SER A 1017 -10.60 -36.57 -38.01
CA SER A 1017 -10.30 -35.26 -37.40
C SER A 1017 -10.56 -35.19 -35.88
N ALA A 1018 -11.24 -36.18 -35.30
CA ALA A 1018 -11.57 -36.18 -33.87
C ALA A 1018 -10.34 -36.52 -33.02
N VAL A 1019 -10.01 -35.65 -32.07
CA VAL A 1019 -8.85 -35.81 -31.17
C VAL A 1019 -9.30 -36.37 -29.82
N TYR A 1020 -8.47 -37.25 -29.25
CA TYR A 1020 -8.72 -37.93 -28.00
C TYR A 1020 -7.54 -37.77 -27.04
N GLU A 1021 -7.82 -37.54 -25.76
CA GLU A 1021 -6.87 -37.59 -24.65
C GLU A 1021 -6.69 -39.04 -24.18
N ILE A 1022 -5.45 -39.50 -24.02
CA ILE A 1022 -5.09 -40.81 -23.49
C ILE A 1022 -4.55 -40.67 -22.07
N ASN A 1023 -5.21 -41.34 -21.11
CA ASN A 1023 -4.79 -41.39 -19.72
C ASN A 1023 -4.04 -42.70 -19.41
N ASP A 1024 -3.20 -42.70 -18.37
CA ASP A 1024 -2.38 -43.86 -17.97
C ASP A 1024 -3.19 -45.10 -17.54
N ASP A 1025 -4.49 -44.94 -17.28
CA ASP A 1025 -5.43 -46.05 -17.02
C ASP A 1025 -5.89 -46.79 -18.29
N ASN A 1026 -5.35 -46.43 -19.46
CA ASN A 1026 -5.72 -46.91 -20.81
C ASN A 1026 -7.11 -46.47 -21.29
N THR A 1027 -7.67 -45.39 -20.75
CA THR A 1027 -8.85 -44.73 -21.33
C THR A 1027 -8.48 -43.76 -22.45
N LYS A 1028 -9.41 -43.60 -23.40
CA LYS A 1028 -9.44 -42.52 -24.40
C LYS A 1028 -10.68 -41.64 -24.20
N HIS A 1029 -10.47 -40.34 -24.12
CA HIS A 1029 -11.53 -39.34 -23.91
C HIS A 1029 -11.64 -38.46 -25.14
N TRP A 1030 -12.82 -38.34 -25.75
CA TRP A 1030 -13.01 -37.41 -26.87
C TRP A 1030 -12.90 -35.97 -26.35
N ILE A 1031 -12.05 -35.14 -26.98
CA ILE A 1031 -11.93 -33.71 -26.64
C ILE A 1031 -12.82 -32.91 -27.60
N THR A 1032 -13.65 -32.02 -27.08
CA THR A 1032 -14.49 -31.11 -27.87
C THR A 1032 -14.77 -29.79 -27.13
N CYS A 1033 -15.40 -28.85 -27.84
CA CYS A 1033 -15.89 -27.56 -27.35
C CYS A 1033 -17.32 -27.66 -26.78
N ALA A 1034 -17.82 -26.59 -26.18
CA ALA A 1034 -19.06 -26.62 -25.39
C ALA A 1034 -20.37 -26.52 -26.21
N ASP A 1035 -20.72 -27.62 -26.89
CA ASP A 1035 -21.87 -27.84 -27.80
C ASP A 1035 -21.70 -27.30 -29.24
N ASP A 1036 -21.48 -28.25 -30.15
CA ASP A 1036 -21.47 -28.14 -31.61
C ASP A 1036 -22.64 -27.32 -32.21
N SER A 1037 -23.74 -27.12 -31.47
CA SER A 1037 -24.90 -26.34 -31.88
C SER A 1037 -24.72 -24.81 -31.79
N VAL A 1038 -23.69 -24.32 -31.09
CA VAL A 1038 -23.42 -22.90 -30.88
C VAL A 1038 -22.73 -22.28 -32.11
N THR A 1039 -23.51 -21.59 -32.96
CA THR A 1039 -22.97 -20.89 -34.14
C THR A 1039 -22.06 -19.73 -33.75
N GLY A 1040 -20.75 -19.96 -33.74
CA GLY A 1040 -19.72 -18.96 -33.48
C GLY A 1040 -18.50 -19.47 -32.71
N GLN A 1041 -18.58 -20.67 -32.12
CA GLN A 1041 -17.49 -21.24 -31.32
C GLN A 1041 -16.32 -21.71 -32.19
N ASP A 1042 -15.12 -21.18 -31.96
CA ASP A 1042 -13.89 -21.60 -32.65
C ASP A 1042 -13.12 -22.59 -31.78
N CYS A 1043 -13.46 -23.86 -31.94
CA CYS A 1043 -12.86 -24.96 -31.19
C CYS A 1043 -11.38 -25.20 -31.52
N ALA A 1044 -10.85 -24.62 -32.61
CA ALA A 1044 -9.41 -24.64 -32.91
C ALA A 1044 -8.68 -23.51 -32.16
N ASN A 1045 -9.32 -22.36 -31.97
CA ASN A 1045 -8.81 -21.29 -31.12
C ASN A 1045 -8.89 -21.66 -29.63
N GLU A 1046 -9.97 -22.28 -29.16
CA GLU A 1046 -10.07 -22.82 -27.78
C GLU A 1046 -8.98 -23.84 -27.47
N TRP A 1047 -8.66 -24.72 -28.42
CA TRP A 1047 -7.56 -25.68 -28.29
C TRP A 1047 -6.22 -24.95 -28.01
N ILE A 1048 -5.89 -23.94 -28.83
CA ILE A 1048 -4.67 -23.13 -28.70
C ILE A 1048 -4.68 -22.32 -27.38
N LEU A 1049 -5.79 -21.68 -27.04
CA LEU A 1049 -5.94 -20.89 -25.81
C LEU A 1049 -5.87 -21.75 -24.54
N SER A 1050 -6.28 -23.01 -24.61
CA SER A 1050 -6.11 -23.99 -23.52
C SER A 1050 -4.66 -24.51 -23.37
N GLY A 1051 -3.71 -23.99 -24.16
CA GLY A 1051 -2.29 -24.35 -24.13
C GLY A 1051 -1.97 -25.68 -24.81
N ARG A 1052 -2.90 -26.22 -25.62
CA ARG A 1052 -2.72 -27.49 -26.35
C ARG A 1052 -2.18 -27.24 -27.76
N ASP A 1053 -1.44 -28.21 -28.29
CA ASP A 1053 -0.73 -28.07 -29.56
C ASP A 1053 -1.17 -29.13 -30.58
N PHE A 1054 -1.58 -28.70 -31.78
CA PHE A 1054 -1.97 -29.62 -32.86
C PHE A 1054 -0.78 -30.38 -33.44
N ASP A 1055 0.45 -29.85 -33.35
CA ASP A 1055 1.68 -30.58 -33.70
C ASP A 1055 1.96 -31.75 -32.74
N GLY A 1056 1.32 -31.77 -31.56
CA GLY A 1056 1.46 -32.86 -30.60
C GLY A 1056 0.56 -34.07 -30.86
N VAL A 1057 -0.35 -34.03 -31.83
CA VAL A 1057 -1.42 -35.04 -32.00
C VAL A 1057 -0.97 -36.24 -32.83
N TYR A 1058 -0.74 -37.37 -32.16
CA TYR A 1058 -0.30 -38.63 -32.79
C TYR A 1058 -1.40 -39.22 -33.69
N ILE A 1059 -1.03 -39.60 -34.92
CA ILE A 1059 -1.91 -40.36 -35.81
C ILE A 1059 -1.75 -41.85 -35.49
N VAL A 1060 -2.82 -42.50 -35.04
CA VAL A 1060 -2.79 -43.92 -34.66
C VAL A 1060 -3.59 -44.81 -35.60
N ASN A 1061 -3.18 -46.08 -35.71
CA ASN A 1061 -3.94 -47.07 -36.47
C ASN A 1061 -5.18 -47.58 -35.70
N SER A 1062 -6.09 -48.25 -36.41
CA SER A 1062 -7.35 -48.75 -35.83
C SER A 1062 -7.18 -49.91 -34.85
N THR A 1063 -6.02 -50.58 -34.80
CA THR A 1063 -5.74 -51.63 -33.80
C THR A 1063 -5.44 -50.98 -32.45
N GLU A 1064 -4.54 -50.00 -32.41
CA GLU A 1064 -4.20 -49.23 -31.20
C GLU A 1064 -5.40 -48.39 -30.73
N PHE A 1065 -6.07 -47.67 -31.63
CA PHE A 1065 -7.22 -46.83 -31.27
C PHE A 1065 -8.33 -47.64 -30.57
N ASN A 1066 -8.51 -48.91 -30.95
CA ASN A 1066 -9.53 -49.79 -30.37
C ASN A 1066 -9.07 -50.60 -29.14
N SER A 1067 -7.79 -50.54 -28.73
CA SER A 1067 -7.35 -51.15 -27.46
C SER A 1067 -7.62 -50.25 -26.25
N TYR A 1068 -7.76 -48.93 -26.44
CA TYR A 1068 -8.17 -47.99 -25.39
C TYR A 1068 -9.67 -48.08 -25.06
N VAL A 1069 -10.01 -48.07 -23.78
CA VAL A 1069 -11.40 -48.02 -23.29
C VAL A 1069 -11.95 -46.60 -23.48
N SER A 1070 -13.20 -46.41 -23.92
CA SER A 1070 -13.75 -45.06 -24.06
C SER A 1070 -14.18 -44.48 -22.71
N GLY A 1071 -13.59 -43.34 -22.32
CA GLY A 1071 -13.98 -42.53 -21.16
C GLY A 1071 -15.00 -41.42 -21.51
N PRO A 1072 -15.47 -40.63 -20.52
CA PRO A 1072 -16.33 -39.47 -20.74
C PRO A 1072 -15.65 -38.38 -21.61
N THR A 1073 -16.44 -37.66 -22.39
CA THR A 1073 -15.97 -36.51 -23.18
C THR A 1073 -15.34 -35.44 -22.29
N VAL A 1074 -14.17 -34.93 -22.70
CA VAL A 1074 -13.54 -33.73 -22.14
C VAL A 1074 -14.06 -32.53 -22.92
N ILE A 1075 -14.74 -31.62 -22.23
CA ILE A 1075 -15.16 -30.33 -22.79
C ILE A 1075 -14.11 -29.29 -22.41
N MET A 1076 -13.58 -28.59 -23.41
CA MET A 1076 -12.65 -27.47 -23.20
C MET A 1076 -13.40 -26.28 -22.57
N PRO A 1077 -12.78 -25.54 -21.64
CA PRO A 1077 -13.38 -24.33 -21.10
C PRO A 1077 -13.49 -23.26 -22.19
N ASP A 1078 -14.60 -22.53 -22.21
CA ASP A 1078 -14.68 -21.27 -22.93
C ASP A 1078 -13.67 -20.29 -22.30
N VAL A 1079 -12.74 -19.79 -23.13
CA VAL A 1079 -11.64 -18.91 -22.70
C VAL A 1079 -11.92 -17.43 -23.06
N ALA A 1080 -13.15 -17.11 -23.46
CA ALA A 1080 -13.58 -15.78 -23.89
C ALA A 1080 -14.55 -15.06 -22.91
N ASN A 1081 -14.79 -15.62 -21.71
CA ASN A 1081 -15.65 -15.07 -20.66
C ASN A 1081 -15.01 -15.13 -19.27
#